data_AF-A0AAV2Q3J7-F1
#
_entry.id   AF-A0AAV2Q3J7-F1
#
_cell.length_a   1.000
_cell.length_b   1.000
_cell.length_c   1.000
_cell.angle_alpha   90.00
_cell.angle_beta   90.00
_cell.angle_gamma   90.00
#
_symmetry.space_group_name_H-M   'P 1'
#
loop_
_entity.id
_entity.type
_entity.pdbx_description
1 polymer ?
#
loop_
_entity_poly.entity_id
_entity_poly.type
_entity_poly.pdbx_seq_one_letter_code
_entity_poly.pdbx_strand_id
1 'polypeptide(L)'
;MDKFWRKLEKVVSRSKPEDPPEELRKKLPTLPPGTDWEDLGIDPADMDYDDLRRMVRMQQRAGPGDSFFDFFMMNRHRNRHPFGDPTTTKQKPAQKMMDPTQIQKAWRLPTLVAPDEFQDEPVPMETEEETEVTLIQSDSVLYRVKEKTADGSLKIHSLLKMMSAIPDSMLAKGNTQTKHRASSTFNLFMGDVSGSMSSFWPSVVTGWNAHIRPNLVGRTSIMTFGSRVTTKRSGSTSDCYEITERDFDGTCTDLTGALQTIVEEVYKCKEKFINVFFITDGGHNETRCQPDEAIEKMKAPAGKICDVFVLGAGNGFPVQYSVNIRSRLHNGRANLPTIFWAKEEYNDDMEQQMKDIAGYLGQTGGSNTINLSVPGNILPFNSSQNSFHLNEYVYFDKAPEELQEISVEVGKRKGKMQLDTKNADVDLYLNEVFRQWNGMLIQIHTKKETIPPEIVPFMERLFNTVMDEMKDKSATSIKSRLASKETKGYEVNFQTLMNTIKNILTNESFSNDLELARNILSTTVTANKYAEKTLRMKGHTGEEFDVDMKEFKDVLNREKSNLMKIVVPAEDCCRVTITSTVSDLKDDDINDLLELNKYDFLKTFTISGIPIFSPLRDSAMINPWIYSIRRILKSPYTIVSQVVLENMTTANPNSVDVQSKGVKLQANDEETCFNAIIPVFPPNVAPLMKNFMRTKIYAMCCTFAILKNPHIIDYNVHMAALGIAWVRILFENPVQPRPEYVRYRIKCIEATAAQYSERPSFAKYRDLLKENTNQAIMTESTVEIDGSTLKCESLVKPMFILHMAVQAKQITENVTIKNIVKTILVEYIGRCLSNNLKRDNDSVNKTTYSDYFTESFTDQENISQDVKKYIDEIKAKLAVNEDNLLKVFYFEEQCRKAAEKATKEVVDLHYVELSSDIPIKINTRKVNQLRNVSACGDVSWASLKTFAKEVGLSESDVAEIFSDENIFLYVAHSFRYTSSRERLETPLPDYIKCVEEITKKVKEESSKDIIKSLSEKLLKEMVNSWLNAYTEAHAGLVEPMTKSQIIQEARAKEIDVNEENFEQVYKRYRPSVGLMGNACQQRSCPWFLQPMKTYNEHSSTERRNANFPHGLHITSKRHCTADIRTISNKIVEGEGRKSDKPTTLERLAELDLLHLKNSYMQMAI
;
A
#
# COMPACT_ATOMS: atom_id res chain seq x y z
N MET A 1 23.00 26.49 48.80
CA MET A 1 22.35 27.22 47.70
C MET A 1 23.37 28.04 46.89
N ASP A 2 24.20 28.89 47.50
CA ASP A 2 25.22 29.68 46.77
C ASP A 2 26.42 28.87 46.19
N LYS A 3 26.74 27.70 46.77
CA LYS A 3 27.70 26.74 46.19
C LYS A 3 27.12 25.91 45.03
N PHE A 4 25.80 25.88 44.89
CA PHE A 4 25.11 25.15 43.81
C PHE A 4 25.02 26.02 42.54
N TRP A 5 24.74 27.32 42.71
CA TRP A 5 24.71 28.28 41.60
C TRP A 5 26.10 28.59 41.00
N ARG A 6 27.18 28.63 41.81
CA ARG A 6 28.56 28.82 41.30
C ARG A 6 29.13 27.62 40.52
N LYS A 7 28.46 26.47 40.54
CA LYS A 7 28.87 25.29 39.75
C LYS A 7 28.19 25.24 38.37
N LEU A 8 27.12 26.02 38.17
CA LEU A 8 26.36 26.08 36.92
C LEU A 8 26.87 27.18 35.96
N GLU A 9 27.45 28.28 36.47
CA GLU A 9 28.00 29.36 35.64
C GLU A 9 29.34 29.05 34.95
N LYS A 10 30.01 27.94 35.31
CA LYS A 10 31.33 27.58 34.74
C LYS A 10 31.28 26.64 33.52
N VAL A 11 30.10 26.27 33.02
CA VAL A 11 29.96 25.29 31.93
C VAL A 11 29.51 25.91 30.60
N VAL A 12 29.30 27.23 30.53
CA VAL A 12 28.97 27.93 29.27
C VAL A 12 30.08 28.90 28.88
N SER A 13 31.21 28.38 28.40
CA SER A 13 32.02 29.02 27.34
C SER A 13 33.05 28.03 26.76
N ARG A 14 33.17 28.05 25.43
CA ARG A 14 33.75 27.03 24.54
C ARG A 14 35.29 26.97 24.57
N SER A 15 35.88 25.77 24.36
CA SER A 15 36.88 25.53 23.29
C SER A 15 37.35 24.05 23.18
N LYS A 16 37.01 23.43 22.03
CA LYS A 16 37.65 22.33 21.26
C LYS A 16 37.83 20.90 21.87
N PRO A 17 37.91 19.86 21.00
CA PRO A 17 37.52 18.49 21.33
C PRO A 17 38.70 17.65 21.83
N GLU A 18 38.46 16.83 22.85
CA GLU A 18 39.32 15.71 23.21
C GLU A 18 38.53 14.42 23.03
N ASP A 19 39.21 13.40 22.51
CA ASP A 19 38.68 12.07 22.21
C ASP A 19 37.89 11.46 23.38
N PRO A 20 36.84 10.66 23.10
CA PRO A 20 36.09 10.00 24.16
C PRO A 20 36.98 8.98 24.90
N PRO A 21 36.84 8.86 26.24
CA PRO A 21 37.67 7.98 27.05
C PRO A 21 37.55 6.50 26.65
N GLU A 22 38.67 5.79 26.73
CA GLU A 22 38.90 4.40 26.27
C GLU A 22 37.88 3.36 26.78
N GLU A 23 37.14 3.66 27.87
CA GLU A 23 36.06 2.82 28.38
C GLU A 23 34.78 2.82 27.52
N LEU A 24 34.52 3.89 26.74
CA LEU A 24 33.37 3.94 25.82
C LEU A 24 33.63 3.12 24.55
N ARG A 25 34.87 3.05 24.07
CA ARG A 25 35.27 2.20 22.93
C ARG A 25 35.05 0.71 23.20
N LYS A 26 35.13 0.26 24.47
CA LYS A 26 34.91 -1.15 24.85
C LYS A 26 33.44 -1.58 24.87
N LYS A 27 32.49 -0.66 24.75
CA LYS A 27 31.05 -1.00 24.74
C LYS A 27 30.43 -0.98 23.35
N LEU A 28 31.02 -0.34 22.35
CA LEU A 28 30.45 -0.23 21.00
C LEU A 28 30.22 -1.62 20.37
N PRO A 29 29.08 -1.83 19.67
CA PRO A 29 28.82 -3.07 18.95
C PRO A 29 29.87 -3.28 17.84
N THR A 30 30.35 -4.53 17.70
CA THR A 30 31.43 -4.87 16.76
C THR A 30 30.95 -4.81 15.31
N LEU A 31 31.61 -4.01 14.48
CA LEU A 31 31.35 -3.93 13.03
C LEU A 31 31.87 -5.20 12.30
N PRO A 32 31.34 -5.52 11.12
CA PRO A 32 31.90 -6.57 10.26
C PRO A 32 33.37 -6.30 9.91
N PRO A 33 34.19 -7.34 9.65
CA PRO A 33 35.59 -7.15 9.26
C PRO A 33 35.72 -6.28 8.00
N GLY A 34 36.50 -5.20 8.07
CA GLY A 34 36.75 -4.29 6.94
C GLY A 34 35.74 -3.15 6.77
N THR A 35 34.89 -2.87 7.77
CA THR A 35 34.01 -1.69 7.79
C THR A 35 34.30 -0.88 9.05
N ASP A 36 34.52 0.42 8.90
CA ASP A 36 34.69 1.34 10.04
C ASP A 36 33.50 2.30 10.19
N TRP A 37 33.37 2.95 11.35
CA TRP A 37 32.23 3.86 11.60
C TRP A 37 32.24 5.08 10.66
N GLU A 38 33.42 5.50 10.22
CA GLU A 38 33.60 6.57 9.22
C GLU A 38 33.02 6.19 7.84
N ASP A 39 33.10 4.91 7.45
CA ASP A 39 32.53 4.42 6.17
C ASP A 39 31.00 4.49 6.14
N LEU A 40 30.36 4.56 7.31
CA LEU A 40 28.91 4.71 7.45
C LEU A 40 28.46 6.18 7.55
N GLY A 41 29.40 7.13 7.60
CA GLY A 41 29.12 8.56 7.73
C GLY A 41 28.45 8.93 9.06
N ILE A 42 28.70 8.16 10.12
CA ILE A 42 28.03 8.29 11.42
C ILE A 42 29.07 8.45 12.52
N ASP A 43 28.88 9.46 13.36
CA ASP A 43 29.60 9.58 14.63
C ASP A 43 28.84 8.78 15.72
N PRO A 44 29.40 7.69 16.26
CA PRO A 44 28.77 6.91 17.32
C PRO A 44 28.49 7.71 18.59
N ALA A 45 29.13 8.87 18.77
CA ALA A 45 28.87 9.75 19.91
C ALA A 45 27.51 10.48 19.83
N ASP A 46 26.92 10.58 18.64
CA ASP A 46 25.67 11.31 18.40
C ASP A 46 24.42 10.40 18.41
N MET A 47 24.58 9.10 18.65
CA MET A 47 23.51 8.11 18.61
C MET A 47 23.43 7.27 19.89
N ASP A 48 22.21 6.89 20.29
CA ASP A 48 22.00 5.99 21.42
C ASP A 48 22.50 4.56 21.10
N TYR A 49 22.92 3.86 22.15
CA TYR A 49 23.52 2.53 22.06
C TYR A 49 22.62 1.49 21.38
N ASP A 50 21.31 1.55 21.66
CA ASP A 50 20.36 0.61 21.07
C ASP A 50 20.13 0.87 19.57
N ASP A 51 20.22 2.13 19.13
CA ASP A 51 20.15 2.49 17.71
C ASP A 51 21.43 2.06 16.96
N LEU A 52 22.61 2.26 17.55
CA LEU A 52 23.87 1.74 17.02
C LEU A 52 23.84 0.21 16.90
N ARG A 53 23.33 -0.49 17.92
CA ARG A 53 23.21 -1.96 17.91
C ARG A 53 22.21 -2.45 16.86
N ARG A 54 21.12 -1.71 16.65
CA ARG A 54 20.11 -2.02 15.63
C ARG A 54 20.67 -1.82 14.22
N MET A 55 21.46 -0.77 14.01
CA MET A 55 22.15 -0.50 12.77
C MET A 55 23.20 -1.56 12.42
N VAL A 56 24.05 -1.96 13.37
CA VAL A 56 25.04 -3.03 13.14
C VAL A 56 24.35 -4.35 12.76
N ARG A 57 23.21 -4.67 13.38
CA ARG A 57 22.40 -5.84 13.00
C ARG A 57 21.75 -5.71 11.62
N MET A 58 21.45 -4.50 11.17
CA MET A 58 20.93 -4.25 9.82
C MET A 58 22.06 -4.36 8.78
N GLN A 59 23.25 -3.85 9.09
CA GLN A 59 24.46 -3.97 8.26
C GLN A 59 24.88 -5.44 8.08
N GLN A 60 24.89 -6.23 9.16
CA GLN A 60 25.20 -7.67 9.12
C GLN A 60 24.19 -8.49 8.30
N ARG A 61 23.03 -7.91 7.95
CA ARG A 61 22.00 -8.54 7.12
C ARG A 61 22.04 -8.08 5.66
N ALA A 62 22.71 -6.98 5.35
CA ALA A 62 22.98 -6.57 3.98
C ALA A 62 24.18 -7.36 3.46
N GLY A 63 24.05 -8.01 2.30
CA GLY A 63 25.15 -8.74 1.68
C GLY A 63 26.23 -7.78 1.14
N PRO A 64 27.46 -8.27 0.88
CA PRO A 64 28.50 -7.43 0.29
C PRO A 64 28.08 -6.99 -1.13
N GLY A 65 27.80 -5.70 -1.30
CA GLY A 65 27.43 -5.09 -2.60
C GLY A 65 26.20 -4.18 -2.59
N ASP A 66 25.40 -4.15 -1.52
CA ASP A 66 24.20 -3.30 -1.44
C ASP A 66 24.47 -1.98 -0.69
N SER A 67 23.95 -0.86 -1.21
CA SER A 67 24.05 0.46 -0.55
C SER A 67 23.15 0.50 0.70
N PHE A 68 23.74 0.78 1.86
CA PHE A 68 23.04 0.91 3.15
C PHE A 68 21.89 1.95 3.10
N PHE A 69 22.07 3.00 2.29
CA PHE A 69 21.12 4.10 2.16
C PHE A 69 19.81 3.66 1.50
N ASP A 70 19.87 2.76 0.52
CA ASP A 70 18.68 2.24 -0.18
C ASP A 70 17.84 1.32 0.72
N PHE A 71 18.52 0.50 1.53
CA PHE A 71 17.85 -0.39 2.49
C PHE A 71 17.19 0.37 3.66
N PHE A 72 17.79 1.49 4.08
CA PHE A 72 17.26 2.37 5.12
C PHE A 72 16.00 3.12 4.65
N MET A 73 16.02 3.66 3.43
CA MET A 73 14.88 4.38 2.85
C MET A 73 13.65 3.50 2.61
N MET A 74 13.84 2.22 2.25
CA MET A 74 12.73 1.27 2.07
C MET A 74 11.97 0.94 3.36
N ASN A 75 12.62 0.99 4.53
CA ASN A 75 11.99 0.61 5.80
C ASN A 75 11.25 1.75 6.51
N ARG A 76 11.58 3.02 6.20
CA ARG A 76 10.92 4.19 6.81
C ARG A 76 9.46 4.36 6.38
N HIS A 77 9.06 3.77 5.26
CA HIS A 77 7.68 3.80 4.75
C HIS A 77 6.72 2.77 5.38
N ARG A 78 7.21 1.81 6.19
CA ARG A 78 6.37 0.72 6.72
C ARG A 78 5.70 0.99 8.08
N ASN A 79 6.05 2.05 8.80
CA ASN A 79 5.48 2.35 10.12
C ASN A 79 4.85 3.74 10.20
N ARG A 80 3.63 3.88 9.68
CA ARG A 80 2.65 4.88 10.14
C ARG A 80 1.25 4.27 10.13
N HIS A 81 0.70 3.99 11.31
CA HIS A 81 -0.75 3.84 11.50
C HIS A 81 -1.35 5.20 11.93
N PRO A 82 -2.58 5.54 11.50
CA PRO A 82 -3.21 6.81 11.80
C PRO A 82 -4.22 6.67 12.95
N PHE A 83 -3.99 7.32 14.09
CA PHE A 83 -5.04 7.69 15.04
C PHE A 83 -4.57 8.89 15.86
N GLY A 84 -5.31 10.00 15.77
CA GLY A 84 -5.08 11.23 16.53
C GLY A 84 -6.26 12.18 16.33
N ASP A 85 -7.16 12.16 17.31
CA ASP A 85 -8.43 12.89 17.38
C ASP A 85 -8.21 14.42 17.54
N PRO A 86 -9.13 15.30 17.07
CA PRO A 86 -8.89 16.74 16.95
C PRO A 86 -9.58 17.53 18.07
N THR A 87 -8.83 18.09 19.01
CA THR A 87 -9.32 19.23 19.82
C THR A 87 -8.17 20.11 20.28
N THR A 88 -8.08 21.34 19.76
CA THR A 88 -8.05 22.61 20.51
C THR A 88 -7.41 23.74 19.70
N THR A 89 -8.28 24.60 19.18
CA THR A 89 -8.03 25.98 18.76
C THR A 89 -7.49 26.84 19.91
N LYS A 90 -6.47 27.67 19.64
CA LYS A 90 -6.31 29.04 20.17
C LYS A 90 -5.13 29.75 19.48
N GLN A 91 -5.43 30.55 18.46
CA GLN A 91 -4.54 31.60 17.95
C GLN A 91 -4.88 32.93 18.65
N LYS A 92 -3.85 33.68 19.05
CA LYS A 92 -3.92 35.13 19.33
C LYS A 92 -2.94 35.85 18.39
N PRO A 93 -3.30 37.03 17.86
CA PRO A 93 -2.51 37.73 16.86
C PRO A 93 -1.47 38.65 17.52
N ALA A 94 -0.30 38.79 16.89
CA ALA A 94 0.64 39.86 17.20
C ALA A 94 0.70 40.82 16.00
N GLN A 95 0.06 41.98 16.17
CA GLN A 95 0.29 43.17 15.37
C GLN A 95 1.72 43.66 15.58
N LYS A 96 2.42 43.97 14.49
CA LYS A 96 3.50 44.96 14.50
C LYS A 96 3.30 45.91 13.32
N MET A 97 3.01 47.16 13.66
CA MET A 97 3.04 48.31 12.77
C MET A 97 4.48 48.56 12.32
N MET A 98 4.68 48.81 11.02
CA MET A 98 5.83 49.54 10.52
C MET A 98 5.39 50.53 9.43
N ASP A 99 5.88 51.75 9.64
CA ASP A 99 5.95 52.99 8.87
C ASP A 99 5.55 53.00 7.36
N PRO A 100 4.57 53.82 6.92
CA PRO A 100 4.11 53.90 5.53
C PRO A 100 4.79 55.00 4.69
N THR A 101 6.03 55.40 4.97
CA THR A 101 6.68 56.51 4.24
C THR A 101 8.02 56.21 3.60
N GLN A 102 8.14 55.14 2.78
CA GLN A 102 9.21 55.07 1.77
C GLN A 102 8.76 54.38 0.46
N ILE A 103 8.64 55.22 -0.59
CA ILE A 103 8.72 54.91 -2.04
C ILE A 103 7.57 54.05 -2.62
N GLN A 104 6.43 54.68 -2.90
CA GLN A 104 5.47 54.24 -3.93
C GLN A 104 5.66 55.05 -5.21
N LYS A 105 6.22 54.44 -6.27
CA LYS A 105 5.84 54.81 -7.65
C LYS A 105 4.74 53.84 -8.05
N ALA A 106 3.49 54.24 -7.88
CA ALA A 106 2.35 53.48 -8.37
C ALA A 106 2.43 53.37 -9.90
N TRP A 107 2.56 52.15 -10.42
CA TRP A 107 2.38 51.85 -11.84
C TRP A 107 0.94 52.22 -12.22
N ARG A 108 0.78 53.28 -13.02
CA ARG A 108 -0.49 53.64 -13.66
C ARG A 108 -0.48 53.02 -15.05
N LEU A 109 -1.54 52.32 -15.43
CA LEU A 109 -1.80 51.94 -16.82
C LEU A 109 -1.60 53.19 -17.70
N PRO A 110 -0.99 53.08 -18.89
CA PRO A 110 -0.99 54.16 -19.86
C PRO A 110 -2.43 54.65 -20.02
N THR A 111 -2.65 55.96 -19.84
CA THR A 111 -3.96 56.57 -20.00
C THR A 111 -4.50 56.13 -21.36
N LEU A 112 -5.63 55.42 -21.38
CA LEU A 112 -6.35 55.11 -22.60
C LEU A 112 -6.54 56.42 -23.35
N VAL A 113 -5.89 56.56 -24.50
CA VAL A 113 -6.31 57.55 -25.48
C VAL A 113 -7.76 57.22 -25.78
N ALA A 114 -8.65 58.20 -25.64
CA ALA A 114 -10.06 58.00 -25.93
C ALA A 114 -10.22 57.39 -27.35
N PRO A 115 -11.26 56.59 -27.61
CA PRO A 115 -11.50 55.99 -28.93
C PRO A 115 -11.58 56.99 -30.10
N ASP A 116 -11.59 58.30 -29.82
CA ASP A 116 -11.93 59.36 -30.76
C ASP A 116 -10.72 60.10 -31.38
N GLU A 117 -9.47 59.65 -31.18
CA GLU A 117 -8.27 60.30 -31.77
C GLU A 117 -7.42 59.43 -32.71
N PHE A 118 -7.98 58.35 -33.27
CA PHE A 118 -7.48 57.84 -34.55
C PHE A 118 -8.17 58.59 -35.69
N GLN A 119 -7.60 59.73 -36.07
CA GLN A 119 -7.85 60.23 -37.42
C GLN A 119 -7.17 59.26 -38.38
N ASP A 120 -7.98 58.39 -39.00
CA ASP A 120 -7.58 57.68 -40.21
C ASP A 120 -7.10 58.74 -41.21
N GLU A 121 -5.81 58.73 -41.54
CA GLU A 121 -5.37 59.40 -42.77
C GLU A 121 -6.17 58.77 -43.91
N PRO A 122 -6.83 59.58 -44.77
CA PRO A 122 -7.61 59.04 -45.87
C PRO A 122 -6.68 58.31 -46.83
N VAL A 123 -6.67 56.98 -46.73
CA VAL A 123 -6.13 56.10 -47.76
C VAL A 123 -6.87 56.43 -49.06
N PRO A 124 -6.18 56.67 -50.19
CA PRO A 124 -6.87 56.91 -51.45
C PRO A 124 -7.75 55.69 -51.74
N MET A 125 -9.07 55.91 -51.78
CA MET A 125 -10.04 54.91 -52.22
C MET A 125 -9.79 54.63 -53.70
N GLU A 126 -9.00 53.60 -53.99
CA GLU A 126 -9.23 52.82 -55.19
C GLU A 126 -10.57 52.10 -55.00
N THR A 127 -11.53 52.43 -55.86
CA THR A 127 -12.82 51.74 -55.96
C THR A 127 -12.58 50.32 -56.49
N GLU A 128 -12.16 49.41 -55.62
CA GLU A 128 -12.16 47.98 -55.90
C GLU A 128 -13.60 47.44 -55.71
N GLU A 129 -14.20 46.96 -56.81
CA GLU A 129 -15.53 46.36 -56.85
C GLU A 129 -15.62 45.10 -55.95
N GLU A 130 -16.76 44.92 -55.25
CA GLU A 130 -17.07 43.68 -54.54
C GLU A 130 -16.97 42.50 -55.53
N THR A 131 -16.04 41.59 -55.28
CA THR A 131 -15.83 40.40 -56.12
C THR A 131 -16.50 39.19 -55.47
N GLU A 132 -17.53 38.66 -56.11
CA GLU A 132 -18.26 37.47 -55.66
C GLU A 132 -17.55 36.21 -56.16
N VAL A 133 -17.11 35.34 -55.25
CA VAL A 133 -16.49 34.04 -55.56
C VAL A 133 -17.59 32.97 -55.51
N THR A 134 -17.89 32.34 -56.64
CA THR A 134 -19.10 31.49 -56.78
C THR A 134 -19.05 30.21 -55.93
N LEU A 135 -17.86 29.63 -55.72
CA LEU A 135 -17.65 28.45 -54.88
C LEU A 135 -16.24 28.44 -54.29
N ILE A 136 -16.13 28.11 -53.00
CA ILE A 136 -14.86 28.00 -52.28
C ILE A 136 -14.61 26.52 -51.97
N GLN A 137 -13.55 25.97 -52.55
CA GLN A 137 -13.02 24.66 -52.15
C GLN A 137 -12.25 24.84 -50.84
N SER A 138 -12.74 24.26 -49.76
CA SER A 138 -12.05 24.21 -48.46
C SER A 138 -12.05 22.78 -47.91
N ASP A 139 -11.22 22.56 -46.89
CA ASP A 139 -11.18 21.33 -46.10
C ASP A 139 -12.20 21.33 -44.94
N SER A 140 -13.18 22.23 -45.00
CA SER A 140 -14.22 22.36 -43.98
C SER A 140 -15.17 21.16 -44.01
N VAL A 141 -15.48 20.64 -42.84
CA VAL A 141 -16.36 19.48 -42.66
C VAL A 141 -17.52 19.85 -41.76
N LEU A 142 -18.74 19.54 -42.18
CA LEU A 142 -19.94 19.68 -41.38
C LEU A 142 -20.30 18.34 -40.75
N TYR A 143 -20.15 18.22 -39.44
CA TYR A 143 -20.46 17.01 -38.71
C TYR A 143 -21.91 17.00 -38.24
N ARG A 144 -22.62 15.90 -38.53
CA ARG A 144 -23.90 15.57 -37.94
C ARG A 144 -23.68 15.07 -36.52
N VAL A 145 -24.24 15.78 -35.55
CA VAL A 145 -24.16 15.47 -34.13
C VAL A 145 -25.52 14.99 -33.65
N LYS A 146 -25.58 13.77 -33.11
CA LYS A 146 -26.82 13.19 -32.59
C LYS A 146 -26.86 13.33 -31.08
N GLU A 147 -27.97 13.85 -30.56
CA GLU A 147 -28.25 13.93 -29.13
C GLU A 147 -29.50 13.12 -28.82
N LYS A 148 -29.40 12.14 -27.94
CA LYS A 148 -30.56 11.55 -27.29
C LYS A 148 -30.99 12.43 -26.11
N THR A 149 -32.11 13.12 -26.25
CA THR A 149 -32.64 14.04 -25.23
C THR A 149 -33.20 13.28 -24.02
N ALA A 150 -33.49 13.99 -22.93
CA ALA A 150 -33.96 13.38 -21.68
C ALA A 150 -35.28 12.58 -21.82
N ASP A 151 -36.11 12.92 -22.80
CA ASP A 151 -37.34 12.20 -23.16
C ASP A 151 -37.10 10.98 -24.08
N GLY A 152 -35.84 10.72 -24.44
CA GLY A 152 -35.42 9.63 -25.32
C GLY A 152 -35.56 9.90 -26.81
N SER A 153 -36.02 11.09 -27.22
CA SER A 153 -36.04 11.48 -28.63
C SER A 153 -34.63 11.80 -29.17
N LEU A 154 -34.45 11.71 -30.48
CA LEU A 154 -33.16 11.97 -31.13
C LEU A 154 -33.20 13.36 -31.78
N LYS A 155 -32.46 14.31 -31.22
CA LYS A 155 -32.24 15.63 -31.80
C LYS A 155 -30.95 15.62 -32.62
N ILE A 156 -30.97 16.26 -33.79
CA ILE A 156 -29.81 16.38 -34.68
C ILE A 156 -29.31 17.82 -34.66
N HIS A 157 -28.02 17.97 -34.43
CA HIS A 157 -27.28 19.22 -34.40
C HIS A 157 -26.17 19.21 -35.45
N SER A 158 -25.51 20.35 -35.63
CA SER A 158 -24.39 20.48 -36.54
C SER A 158 -23.15 21.04 -35.86
N LEU A 159 -22.00 20.51 -36.25
CA LEU A 159 -20.71 21.02 -35.82
C LEU A 159 -19.83 21.25 -37.05
N LEU A 160 -19.47 22.49 -37.32
CA LEU A 160 -18.62 22.86 -38.45
C LEU A 160 -17.16 22.93 -37.98
N LYS A 161 -16.27 22.20 -38.64
CA LYS A 161 -14.82 22.45 -38.57
C LYS A 161 -14.47 23.58 -39.54
N MET A 162 -14.06 24.72 -39.01
CA MET A 162 -13.59 25.84 -39.83
C MET A 162 -12.35 25.41 -40.65
N MET A 163 -12.23 25.95 -41.86
CA MET A 163 -11.11 25.65 -42.77
C MET A 163 -9.75 25.84 -42.08
N SER A 164 -8.76 25.03 -42.47
CA SER A 164 -7.41 25.13 -41.90
C SER A 164 -6.61 26.30 -42.48
N ALA A 165 -6.89 26.68 -43.73
CA ALA A 165 -6.29 27.81 -44.42
C ALA A 165 -7.32 28.51 -45.31
N ILE A 166 -7.09 29.80 -45.60
CA ILE A 166 -7.92 30.54 -46.55
C ILE A 166 -7.51 30.15 -47.98
N PRO A 167 -8.44 29.70 -48.84
CA PRO A 167 -8.14 29.39 -50.24
C PRO A 167 -7.69 30.61 -51.03
N ASP A 168 -6.75 30.43 -51.95
CA ASP A 168 -6.20 31.50 -52.79
C ASP A 168 -7.27 32.27 -53.58
N SER A 169 -8.41 31.63 -53.90
CA SER A 169 -9.56 32.28 -54.55
C SER A 169 -10.17 33.41 -53.71
N MET A 170 -10.06 33.32 -52.39
CA MET A 170 -10.53 34.34 -51.43
C MET A 170 -9.46 35.38 -51.10
N LEU A 171 -8.23 35.21 -51.61
CA LEU A 171 -7.12 36.15 -51.42
C LEU A 171 -6.98 37.09 -52.63
N ALA A 172 -6.67 38.37 -52.41
CA ALA A 172 -6.54 39.37 -53.50
C ALA A 172 -5.53 38.91 -54.57
N LYS A 173 -5.83 39.10 -55.87
CA LYS A 173 -4.91 38.72 -56.97
C LYS A 173 -3.72 39.68 -56.95
N GLY A 174 -2.55 39.14 -56.64
CA GLY A 174 -1.31 39.88 -56.47
C GLY A 174 -0.84 39.78 -55.01
N ASN A 175 0.44 39.47 -54.81
CA ASN A 175 1.12 39.25 -53.52
C ASN A 175 1.15 40.48 -52.56
N THR A 176 0.21 41.42 -52.68
CA THR A 176 0.06 42.58 -51.79
C THR A 176 -0.39 42.19 -50.38
N GLN A 177 -1.15 41.10 -50.20
CA GLN A 177 -1.52 40.64 -48.87
C GLN A 177 -0.33 40.11 -48.06
N THR A 178 0.62 39.36 -48.62
CA THR A 178 1.83 38.93 -47.89
C THR A 178 2.69 40.11 -47.40
N LYS A 179 2.75 41.21 -48.15
CA LYS A 179 3.41 42.46 -47.72
C LYS A 179 2.61 43.23 -46.66
N HIS A 180 1.29 43.35 -46.81
CA HIS A 180 0.42 43.96 -45.79
C HIS A 180 0.30 43.11 -44.50
N ARG A 181 0.43 41.79 -44.58
CA ARG A 181 0.43 40.82 -43.47
C ARG A 181 1.69 40.92 -42.61
N ALA A 182 2.85 41.09 -43.24
CA ALA A 182 4.10 41.36 -42.52
C ALA A 182 4.05 42.70 -41.76
N SER A 183 3.28 43.68 -42.24
CA SER A 183 3.11 44.97 -41.55
C SER A 183 2.06 44.99 -40.43
N SER A 184 1.26 43.93 -40.23
CA SER A 184 0.11 43.93 -39.31
C SER A 184 0.18 42.91 -38.17
N THR A 185 1.27 42.13 -38.09
CA THR A 185 1.49 41.10 -37.07
C THR A 185 2.69 41.45 -36.19
N PHE A 186 2.51 41.33 -34.87
CA PHE A 186 3.54 41.51 -33.86
C PHE A 186 3.75 40.21 -33.08
N ASN A 187 4.99 39.74 -33.02
CA ASN A 187 5.40 38.57 -32.25
C ASN A 187 6.25 39.03 -31.07
N LEU A 188 5.89 38.63 -29.86
CA LEU A 188 6.63 38.93 -28.64
C LEU A 188 7.13 37.63 -28.03
N PHE A 189 8.45 37.43 -28.04
CA PHE A 189 9.10 36.41 -27.24
C PHE A 189 9.51 37.01 -25.89
N MET A 190 9.11 36.35 -24.81
CA MET A 190 9.49 36.69 -23.43
C MET A 190 10.02 35.43 -22.74
N GLY A 191 11.35 35.28 -22.70
CA GLY A 191 12.03 34.11 -22.17
C GLY A 191 12.70 34.34 -20.81
N ASP A 192 12.53 33.40 -19.90
CA ASP A 192 13.17 33.40 -18.58
C ASP A 192 14.67 33.05 -18.67
N VAL A 193 15.51 33.91 -18.11
CA VAL A 193 16.98 33.72 -18.04
C VAL A 193 17.45 33.37 -16.63
N SER A 194 16.56 32.85 -15.79
CA SER A 194 16.88 32.36 -14.47
C SER A 194 17.88 31.20 -14.50
N GLY A 195 18.74 31.09 -13.49
CA GLY A 195 19.70 29.99 -13.41
C GLY A 195 19.05 28.59 -13.44
N SER A 196 17.81 28.46 -12.97
CA SER A 196 17.06 27.19 -12.98
C SER A 196 16.54 26.80 -14.38
N MET A 197 16.46 27.74 -15.31
CA MET A 197 16.17 27.48 -16.72
C MET A 197 17.38 27.00 -17.54
N SER A 198 18.57 26.97 -16.94
CA SER A 198 19.84 26.70 -17.66
C SER A 198 19.88 25.36 -18.39
N SER A 199 19.26 24.31 -17.85
CA SER A 199 19.16 22.99 -18.50
C SER A 199 18.20 22.98 -19.69
N PHE A 200 17.25 23.92 -19.75
CA PHE A 200 16.22 23.96 -20.79
C PHE A 200 16.59 24.87 -21.97
N TRP A 201 17.49 25.85 -21.79
CA TRP A 201 17.85 26.81 -22.84
C TRP A 201 18.33 26.19 -24.15
N PRO A 202 19.18 25.14 -24.17
CA PRO A 202 19.60 24.53 -25.44
C PRO A 202 18.40 24.01 -26.26
N SER A 203 17.42 23.41 -25.57
CA SER A 203 16.20 22.90 -26.18
C SER A 203 15.25 24.03 -26.59
N VAL A 204 15.17 25.11 -25.82
CA VAL A 204 14.43 26.33 -26.18
C VAL A 204 15.02 26.97 -27.44
N VAL A 205 16.35 27.09 -27.52
CA VAL A 205 17.06 27.63 -28.69
C VAL A 205 16.83 26.76 -29.92
N THR A 206 17.02 25.45 -29.76
CA THR A 206 16.84 24.48 -30.85
C THR A 206 15.39 24.47 -31.34
N GLY A 207 14.42 24.29 -30.43
CA GLY A 207 13.01 24.23 -30.77
C GLY A 207 12.46 25.54 -31.34
N TRP A 208 12.89 26.69 -30.81
CA TRP A 208 12.48 27.99 -31.36
C TRP A 208 13.01 28.18 -32.78
N ASN A 209 14.32 27.99 -32.99
CA ASN A 209 14.94 28.26 -34.29
C ASN A 209 14.52 27.24 -35.35
N ALA A 210 14.34 25.96 -34.98
CA ALA A 210 13.98 24.90 -35.91
C ALA A 210 12.48 24.85 -36.21
N HIS A 211 11.61 25.09 -35.22
CA HIS A 211 10.17 24.86 -35.36
C HIS A 211 9.34 26.15 -35.33
N ILE A 212 9.58 27.08 -34.38
CA ILE A 212 8.72 28.27 -34.24
C ILE A 212 9.09 29.36 -35.24
N ARG A 213 10.37 29.78 -35.26
CA ARG A 213 10.90 30.87 -36.10
C ARG A 213 10.51 30.75 -37.58
N PRO A 214 10.59 29.57 -38.24
CA PRO A 214 10.24 29.46 -39.66
C PRO A 214 8.77 29.81 -39.96
N ASN A 215 7.90 29.77 -38.95
CA ASN A 215 6.47 30.02 -39.07
C ASN A 215 6.07 31.44 -38.64
N LEU A 216 7.00 32.28 -38.19
CA LEU A 216 6.71 33.65 -37.77
C LEU A 216 6.68 34.62 -38.96
N VAL A 217 5.71 35.54 -38.94
CA VAL A 217 5.57 36.64 -39.89
C VAL A 217 5.39 37.97 -39.16
N GLY A 218 5.97 39.03 -39.73
CA GLY A 218 5.83 40.41 -39.24
C GLY A 218 6.90 40.86 -38.26
N ARG A 219 6.60 41.86 -37.44
CA ARG A 219 7.57 42.41 -36.49
C ARG A 219 7.74 41.45 -35.32
N THR A 220 8.97 41.18 -34.92
CA THR A 220 9.27 40.33 -33.76
C THR A 220 10.14 41.09 -32.75
N SER A 221 9.74 41.04 -31.49
CA SER A 221 10.52 41.50 -30.35
C SER A 221 10.95 40.30 -29.52
N ILE A 222 12.25 40.14 -29.32
CA ILE A 222 12.85 39.14 -28.46
C ILE A 222 13.30 39.83 -27.18
N MET A 223 12.59 39.52 -26.11
CA MET A 223 12.85 40.00 -24.76
C MET A 223 13.16 38.82 -23.86
N THR A 224 14.04 39.07 -22.90
CA THR A 224 14.36 38.10 -21.85
C THR A 224 14.23 38.77 -20.50
N PHE A 225 13.86 38.01 -19.47
CA PHE A 225 13.69 38.54 -18.13
C PHE A 225 14.48 37.72 -17.11
N GLY A 226 15.29 38.46 -16.36
CA GLY A 226 16.10 37.95 -15.27
C GLY A 226 15.85 38.83 -14.04
N SER A 227 16.88 39.44 -13.47
CA SER A 227 16.71 40.52 -12.47
C SER A 227 16.02 41.80 -12.99
N ARG A 228 15.83 41.88 -14.31
CA ARG A 228 15.10 42.93 -15.03
C ARG A 228 14.74 42.39 -16.41
N VAL A 229 13.74 43.01 -17.04
CA VAL A 229 13.43 42.75 -18.44
C VAL A 229 14.45 43.45 -19.33
N THR A 230 15.00 42.72 -20.31
CA THR A 230 15.94 43.24 -21.29
C THR A 230 15.46 42.93 -22.70
N THR A 231 15.44 43.95 -23.56
CA THR A 231 15.22 43.74 -24.99
C THR A 231 16.52 43.32 -25.63
N LYS A 232 16.56 42.12 -26.21
CA LYS A 232 17.74 41.62 -26.92
C LYS A 232 17.71 42.12 -28.36
N ARG A 233 16.59 41.92 -29.04
CA ARG A 233 16.40 42.25 -30.46
C ARG A 233 14.95 42.69 -30.71
N SER A 234 14.74 43.58 -31.68
CA SER A 234 13.42 44.04 -32.12
C SER A 234 13.55 44.49 -33.57
N GLY A 235 12.74 43.92 -34.47
CA GLY A 235 12.81 44.25 -35.89
C GLY A 235 11.90 43.41 -36.78
N SER A 236 11.96 43.67 -38.07
CA SER A 236 11.17 43.01 -39.12
C SER A 236 12.03 42.22 -40.13
N THR A 237 13.35 42.11 -39.88
CA THR A 237 14.28 41.34 -40.73
C THR A 237 14.48 39.93 -40.18
N SER A 238 14.77 38.96 -41.06
CA SER A 238 14.98 37.55 -40.72
C SER A 238 16.07 37.30 -39.66
N ASP A 239 17.03 38.21 -39.56
CA ASP A 239 18.15 38.16 -38.62
C ASP A 239 17.72 38.55 -37.19
N CYS A 240 16.59 39.24 -37.05
CA CYS A 240 16.02 39.62 -35.75
C CYS A 240 15.22 38.48 -35.07
N TYR A 241 15.07 37.31 -35.70
CA TYR A 241 14.19 36.24 -35.22
C TYR A 241 14.92 35.06 -34.55
N GLU A 242 16.24 34.97 -34.70
CA GLU A 242 17.03 33.89 -34.10
C GLU A 242 17.20 34.14 -32.60
N ILE A 243 17.14 33.10 -31.78
CA ILE A 243 17.67 33.15 -30.41
C ILE A 243 18.95 32.34 -30.32
N THR A 244 19.86 32.74 -29.44
CA THR A 244 21.16 32.10 -29.22
C THR A 244 21.34 31.83 -27.74
N GLU A 245 22.19 30.88 -27.38
CA GLU A 245 22.49 30.60 -25.96
C GLU A 245 23.04 31.83 -25.22
N ARG A 246 23.68 32.77 -25.93
CA ARG A 246 24.21 34.02 -25.37
C ARG A 246 23.13 34.99 -24.90
N ASP A 247 21.88 34.80 -25.30
CA ASP A 247 20.78 35.63 -24.83
C ASP A 247 20.40 35.34 -23.37
N PHE A 248 20.84 34.19 -22.83
CA PHE A 248 20.51 33.70 -21.50
C PHE A 248 21.70 33.79 -20.54
N ASP A 249 21.65 34.73 -19.58
CA ASP A 249 22.79 35.14 -18.74
C ASP A 249 22.70 34.69 -17.27
N GLY A 250 21.69 33.90 -16.89
CA GLY A 250 21.65 33.17 -15.60
C GLY A 250 21.50 34.04 -14.36
N THR A 251 20.48 34.91 -14.31
CA THR A 251 20.28 35.85 -13.19
C THR A 251 19.03 35.52 -12.34
N CYS A 252 18.56 36.44 -11.48
CA CYS A 252 17.30 36.30 -10.72
C CYS A 252 16.06 36.29 -11.65
N THR A 253 14.83 36.31 -11.11
CA THR A 253 13.59 36.26 -11.92
C THR A 253 12.57 37.33 -11.50
N ASP A 254 12.44 38.37 -12.32
CA ASP A 254 11.46 39.46 -12.23
C ASP A 254 10.23 39.14 -13.10
N LEU A 255 9.46 38.15 -12.63
CA LEU A 255 8.24 37.73 -13.30
C LEU A 255 7.21 38.87 -13.43
N THR A 256 7.08 39.72 -12.40
CA THR A 256 6.16 40.84 -12.40
C THR A 256 6.52 41.89 -13.45
N GLY A 257 7.81 42.24 -13.56
CA GLY A 257 8.29 43.14 -14.62
C GLY A 257 8.10 42.57 -16.02
N ALA A 258 8.30 41.25 -16.20
CA ALA A 258 8.05 40.57 -17.47
C ALA A 258 6.57 40.68 -17.89
N LEU A 259 5.65 40.40 -16.97
CA LEU A 259 4.21 40.48 -17.18
C LEU A 259 3.74 41.92 -17.48
N GLN A 260 4.26 42.91 -16.75
CA GLN A 260 3.97 44.33 -17.03
C GLN A 260 4.51 44.73 -18.41
N THR A 261 5.70 44.29 -18.78
CA THR A 261 6.30 44.58 -20.08
C THR A 261 5.51 43.94 -21.23
N ILE A 262 5.03 42.70 -21.05
CA ILE A 262 4.13 42.06 -22.03
C ILE A 262 2.90 42.95 -22.27
N VAL A 263 2.23 43.39 -21.22
CA VAL A 263 1.06 44.28 -21.34
C VAL A 263 1.45 45.57 -22.05
N GLU A 264 2.52 46.21 -21.63
CA GLU A 264 2.95 47.47 -22.25
C GLU A 264 3.24 47.32 -23.75
N GLU A 265 3.95 46.29 -24.17
CA GLU A 265 4.27 46.06 -25.59
C GLU A 265 3.02 45.68 -26.40
N VAL A 266 2.14 44.85 -25.84
CA VAL A 266 0.86 44.47 -26.44
C VAL A 266 -0.04 45.69 -26.67
N TYR A 267 -0.06 46.64 -25.73
CA TYR A 267 -0.84 47.87 -25.87
C TYR A 267 -0.15 48.90 -26.80
N LYS A 268 1.18 49.06 -26.72
CA LYS A 268 1.96 50.01 -27.54
C LYS A 268 2.07 49.61 -29.01
N CYS A 269 2.03 48.32 -29.34
CA CYS A 269 2.15 47.88 -30.73
C CYS A 269 1.00 48.44 -31.61
N LYS A 270 1.25 48.71 -32.88
CA LYS A 270 0.22 49.22 -33.82
C LYS A 270 -0.45 48.08 -34.59
N GLU A 271 0.18 46.93 -34.57
CA GLU A 271 -0.21 45.71 -35.22
C GLU A 271 -1.54 45.17 -34.65
N LYS A 272 -2.40 44.67 -35.54
CA LYS A 272 -3.72 44.15 -35.18
C LYS A 272 -3.64 42.76 -34.55
N PHE A 273 -2.66 41.96 -34.99
CA PHE A 273 -2.47 40.58 -34.60
C PHE A 273 -1.24 40.45 -33.73
N ILE A 274 -1.37 39.80 -32.59
CA ILE A 274 -0.31 39.70 -31.59
C ILE A 274 -0.14 38.23 -31.18
N ASN A 275 1.08 37.72 -31.28
CA ASN A 275 1.47 36.43 -30.74
C ASN A 275 2.41 36.65 -29.56
N VAL A 276 2.01 36.23 -28.37
CA VAL A 276 2.84 36.30 -27.16
C VAL A 276 3.36 34.90 -26.83
N PHE A 277 4.67 34.73 -26.80
CA PHE A 277 5.36 33.52 -26.37
C PHE A 277 6.01 33.79 -25.02
N PHE A 278 5.49 33.16 -23.98
CA PHE A 278 5.96 33.32 -22.61
C PHE A 278 6.52 31.99 -22.09
N ILE A 279 7.83 31.94 -21.82
CA ILE A 279 8.54 30.72 -21.43
C ILE A 279 9.21 30.93 -20.07
N THR A 280 8.89 30.08 -19.08
CA THR A 280 9.43 30.19 -17.70
C THR A 280 9.30 28.88 -16.93
N ASP A 281 10.14 28.68 -15.92
CA ASP A 281 9.97 27.66 -14.89
C ASP A 281 9.27 28.19 -13.62
N GLY A 282 9.00 29.50 -13.57
CA GLY A 282 8.06 30.10 -12.64
C GLY A 282 8.57 30.49 -11.26
N GLY A 283 9.88 30.44 -11.01
CA GLY A 283 10.43 30.90 -9.74
C GLY A 283 10.39 32.43 -9.63
N HIS A 284 9.42 33.03 -8.93
CA HIS A 284 9.46 34.47 -8.64
C HIS A 284 10.28 34.75 -7.37
N ASN A 285 11.43 35.40 -7.52
CA ASN A 285 12.37 35.63 -6.41
C ASN A 285 12.55 37.12 -6.05
N GLU A 286 11.77 38.01 -6.66
CA GLU A 286 11.86 39.46 -6.43
C GLU A 286 10.79 39.95 -5.42
N THR A 287 11.22 40.58 -4.34
CA THR A 287 10.37 40.85 -3.15
C THR A 287 9.42 42.04 -3.27
N ARG A 288 9.39 42.77 -4.40
CA ARG A 288 8.77 44.11 -4.47
C ARG A 288 7.30 44.14 -4.92
N CYS A 289 6.83 43.18 -5.74
CA CYS A 289 5.43 43.15 -6.21
C CYS A 289 5.06 41.74 -6.70
N GLN A 290 3.91 41.23 -6.27
CA GLN A 290 3.47 39.87 -6.60
C GLN A 290 2.93 39.80 -8.04
N PRO A 291 3.25 38.73 -8.81
CA PRO A 291 2.79 38.56 -10.19
C PRO A 291 1.26 38.63 -10.34
N ASP A 292 0.50 38.14 -9.35
CA ASP A 292 -0.96 38.14 -9.38
C ASP A 292 -1.57 39.53 -9.58
N GLU A 293 -0.99 40.56 -8.96
CA GLU A 293 -1.47 41.95 -9.12
C GLU A 293 -1.27 42.47 -10.55
N ALA A 294 -0.22 42.01 -11.24
CA ALA A 294 0.00 42.36 -12.65
C ALA A 294 -0.98 41.60 -13.55
N ILE A 295 -1.24 40.32 -13.26
CA ILE A 295 -2.17 39.49 -14.03
C ILE A 295 -3.61 40.01 -13.91
N GLU A 296 -4.04 40.43 -12.72
CA GLU A 296 -5.39 41.00 -12.52
C GLU A 296 -5.64 42.27 -13.35
N LYS A 297 -4.60 43.01 -13.67
CA LYS A 297 -4.65 44.24 -14.47
C LYS A 297 -4.59 43.96 -15.98
N MET A 298 -4.23 42.75 -16.40
CA MET A 298 -4.21 42.36 -17.80
C MET A 298 -5.62 42.37 -18.38
N LYS A 299 -5.76 42.93 -19.58
CA LYS A 299 -6.95 42.83 -20.42
C LYS A 299 -6.52 42.71 -21.87
N ALA A 300 -7.28 41.95 -22.65
CA ALA A 300 -7.09 41.94 -24.10
C ALA A 300 -7.30 43.35 -24.67
N PRO A 301 -6.36 43.88 -25.49
CA PRO A 301 -6.51 45.19 -26.11
C PRO A 301 -7.71 45.25 -27.06
N ALA A 302 -8.54 46.30 -26.93
CA ALA A 302 -9.69 46.51 -27.79
C ALA A 302 -9.28 46.63 -29.27
N GLY A 303 -10.02 45.98 -30.16
CA GLY A 303 -9.78 46.01 -31.60
C GLY A 303 -8.58 45.17 -32.09
N LYS A 304 -7.85 44.50 -31.19
CA LYS A 304 -6.72 43.62 -31.53
C LYS A 304 -7.01 42.17 -31.15
N ILE A 305 -6.30 41.24 -31.77
CA ILE A 305 -6.39 39.80 -31.53
C ILE A 305 -5.05 39.32 -30.97
N CYS A 306 -5.09 38.67 -29.81
CA CYS A 306 -3.93 38.24 -29.05
C CYS A 306 -3.97 36.73 -28.80
N ASP A 307 -3.03 36.00 -29.41
CA ASP A 307 -2.75 34.60 -29.12
C ASP A 307 -1.64 34.50 -28.07
N VAL A 308 -1.90 33.78 -26.97
CA VAL A 308 -0.96 33.66 -25.85
C VAL A 308 -0.52 32.21 -25.70
N PHE A 309 0.76 31.97 -25.96
CA PHE A 309 1.44 30.70 -25.80
C PHE A 309 2.27 30.75 -24.51
N VAL A 310 1.84 30.01 -23.49
CA VAL A 310 2.58 29.87 -22.24
C VAL A 310 3.21 28.48 -22.19
N LEU A 311 4.54 28.44 -22.14
CA LEU A 311 5.33 27.22 -22.05
C LEU A 311 6.02 27.15 -20.68
N GLY A 312 5.51 26.28 -19.83
CA GLY A 312 6.09 25.99 -18.52
C GLY A 312 7.23 24.98 -18.61
N ALA A 313 8.30 25.19 -17.84
CA ALA A 313 9.42 24.27 -17.72
C ALA A 313 9.52 23.68 -16.31
N GLY A 314 9.78 22.37 -16.21
CA GLY A 314 10.04 21.67 -14.95
C GLY A 314 8.82 21.57 -14.02
N ASN A 315 9.02 20.98 -12.84
CA ASN A 315 7.95 20.76 -11.86
C ASN A 315 7.67 21.99 -10.97
N GLY A 316 8.47 23.05 -11.07
CA GLY A 316 8.32 24.29 -10.28
C GLY A 316 7.35 25.31 -10.87
N PHE A 317 6.86 25.09 -12.09
CA PHE A 317 6.04 26.05 -12.82
C PHE A 317 4.65 26.25 -12.17
N PRO A 318 4.27 27.49 -11.75
CA PRO A 318 3.00 27.82 -11.15
C PRO A 318 1.92 27.89 -12.23
N VAL A 319 1.24 26.77 -12.45
CA VAL A 319 0.31 26.61 -13.58
C VAL A 319 -0.88 27.56 -13.52
N GLN A 320 -1.27 28.01 -12.33
CA GLN A 320 -2.28 29.04 -12.17
C GLN A 320 -1.94 30.33 -12.93
N TYR A 321 -0.66 30.69 -13.07
CA TYR A 321 -0.26 31.86 -13.86
C TYR A 321 -0.54 31.65 -15.35
N SER A 322 -0.28 30.46 -15.90
CA SER A 322 -0.63 30.15 -17.30
C SER A 322 -2.12 30.36 -17.57
N VAL A 323 -2.97 29.82 -16.69
CA VAL A 323 -4.42 29.91 -16.81
C VAL A 323 -4.87 31.37 -16.68
N ASN A 324 -4.37 32.09 -15.68
CA ASN A 324 -4.77 33.46 -15.40
C ASN A 324 -4.33 34.40 -16.52
N ILE A 325 -3.06 34.37 -16.94
CA ILE A 325 -2.53 35.20 -18.03
C ILE A 325 -3.36 34.98 -19.29
N ARG A 326 -3.57 33.71 -19.64
CA ARG A 326 -4.35 33.37 -20.83
C ARG A 326 -5.80 33.86 -20.70
N SER A 327 -6.49 33.57 -19.60
CA SER A 327 -7.88 34.00 -19.40
C SER A 327 -8.05 35.53 -19.54
N ARG A 328 -7.04 36.33 -19.19
CA ARG A 328 -7.12 37.80 -19.20
C ARG A 328 -6.67 38.44 -20.51
N LEU A 329 -5.60 37.93 -21.11
CA LEU A 329 -4.94 38.55 -22.25
C LEU A 329 -5.33 37.91 -23.60
N HIS A 330 -5.66 36.63 -23.61
CA HIS A 330 -5.98 35.89 -24.83
C HIS A 330 -7.41 36.13 -25.29
N ASN A 331 -7.57 36.58 -26.53
CA ASN A 331 -8.86 36.73 -27.21
C ASN A 331 -8.81 36.26 -28.68
N GLY A 332 -7.79 35.47 -29.02
CA GLY A 332 -7.68 34.81 -30.31
C GLY A 332 -8.28 33.42 -30.30
N ARG A 333 -7.56 32.44 -30.84
CA ARG A 333 -8.10 31.11 -31.20
C ARG A 333 -8.56 30.29 -30.00
N ALA A 334 -9.82 29.83 -30.02
CA ALA A 334 -10.41 29.03 -28.95
C ALA A 334 -9.86 27.60 -28.85
N ASN A 335 -9.30 27.05 -29.94
CA ASN A 335 -8.73 25.71 -30.00
C ASN A 335 -7.28 25.59 -29.48
N LEU A 336 -6.66 26.72 -29.08
CA LEU A 336 -5.31 26.71 -28.53
C LEU A 336 -5.30 26.14 -27.07
N PRO A 337 -4.35 25.27 -26.70
CA PRO A 337 -4.25 24.72 -25.34
C PRO A 337 -3.97 25.74 -24.24
N THR A 338 -4.60 25.60 -23.06
CA THR A 338 -4.46 26.55 -21.93
C THR A 338 -3.03 26.64 -21.37
N ILE A 339 -2.22 25.60 -21.55
CA ILE A 339 -0.82 25.50 -21.12
C ILE A 339 -0.07 24.51 -22.01
N PHE A 340 1.18 24.83 -22.36
CA PHE A 340 2.19 23.88 -22.83
C PHE A 340 3.17 23.63 -21.69
N TRP A 341 3.55 22.37 -21.40
CA TRP A 341 4.34 22.07 -20.20
C TRP A 341 5.34 20.94 -20.43
N ALA A 342 6.62 21.29 -20.35
CA ALA A 342 7.73 20.34 -20.41
C ALA A 342 8.13 19.93 -18.98
N LYS A 343 7.86 18.68 -18.58
CA LYS A 343 7.98 18.21 -17.19
C LYS A 343 9.32 17.59 -16.88
N GLU A 344 9.92 16.94 -17.86
CA GLU A 344 11.18 16.22 -17.70
C GLU A 344 12.36 17.14 -18.02
N GLU A 345 13.46 16.98 -17.29
CA GLU A 345 14.73 17.68 -17.57
C GLU A 345 15.42 17.17 -18.84
N TYR A 346 14.83 16.19 -19.54
CA TYR A 346 15.34 15.67 -20.81
C TYR A 346 14.95 16.58 -21.98
N ASN A 347 15.90 16.83 -22.88
CA ASN A 347 15.82 17.83 -23.94
C ASN A 347 14.62 17.67 -24.90
N ASP A 348 14.12 16.44 -25.10
CA ASP A 348 13.12 16.13 -26.12
C ASP A 348 11.70 16.66 -25.81
N ASP A 349 11.31 16.77 -24.53
CA ASP A 349 9.96 17.19 -24.14
C ASP A 349 9.72 18.68 -24.48
N MET A 350 10.71 19.53 -24.21
CA MET A 350 10.67 20.96 -24.53
C MET A 350 10.57 21.22 -26.04
N GLU A 351 11.35 20.48 -26.84
CA GLU A 351 11.32 20.60 -28.30
C GLU A 351 9.97 20.12 -28.87
N GLN A 352 9.42 19.02 -28.34
CA GLN A 352 8.11 18.51 -28.77
C GLN A 352 6.99 19.52 -28.47
N GLN A 353 6.99 20.17 -27.29
CA GLN A 353 6.00 21.22 -27.00
C GLN A 353 6.12 22.41 -27.96
N MET A 354 7.34 22.80 -28.35
CA MET A 354 7.55 23.86 -29.35
C MET A 354 7.13 23.45 -30.76
N LYS A 355 7.30 22.18 -31.11
CA LYS A 355 6.78 21.62 -32.36
C LYS A 355 5.25 21.62 -32.40
N ASP A 356 4.60 21.33 -31.27
CA ASP A 356 3.15 21.42 -31.14
C ASP A 356 2.68 22.88 -31.31
N ILE A 357 3.37 23.85 -30.66
CA ILE A 357 3.14 25.30 -30.88
C ILE A 357 3.32 25.67 -32.35
N ALA A 358 4.38 25.20 -33.00
CA ALA A 358 4.64 25.45 -34.40
C ALA A 358 3.55 24.91 -35.32
N GLY A 359 2.91 23.77 -34.98
CA GLY A 359 1.74 23.24 -35.69
C GLY A 359 0.59 24.25 -35.72
N TYR A 360 0.35 24.97 -34.63
CA TYR A 360 -0.64 26.05 -34.58
C TYR A 360 -0.18 27.29 -35.36
N LEU A 361 1.12 27.55 -35.50
CA LEU A 361 1.62 28.71 -36.26
C LEU A 361 1.65 28.45 -37.78
N GLY A 362 2.17 27.30 -38.21
CA GLY A 362 2.41 26.95 -39.62
C GLY A 362 1.15 26.70 -40.44
N GLN A 363 0.03 26.38 -39.79
CA GLN A 363 -1.28 26.23 -40.45
C GLN A 363 -1.98 27.58 -40.69
N THR A 364 -1.55 28.65 -40.01
CA THR A 364 -2.26 29.93 -40.01
C THR A 364 -1.28 31.07 -40.23
N GLY A 365 -1.12 31.50 -41.48
CA GLY A 365 -0.48 32.78 -41.78
C GLY A 365 -1.31 33.95 -41.25
N GLY A 366 -1.19 34.27 -39.95
CA GLY A 366 -1.91 35.32 -39.24
C GLY A 366 -3.40 34.99 -39.00
N SER A 367 -3.97 35.45 -37.88
CA SER A 367 -5.39 35.26 -37.56
C SER A 367 -6.29 35.88 -38.63
N ASN A 368 -6.81 35.08 -39.55
CA ASN A 368 -7.89 35.50 -40.41
C ASN A 368 -9.21 35.04 -39.79
N THR A 369 -9.91 35.97 -39.16
CA THR A 369 -11.30 35.77 -38.78
C THR A 369 -12.13 35.61 -40.05
N ILE A 370 -12.93 34.55 -40.11
CA ILE A 370 -13.89 34.28 -41.17
C ILE A 370 -15.27 34.64 -40.62
N ASN A 371 -16.00 35.49 -41.35
CA ASN A 371 -17.39 35.78 -41.04
C ASN A 371 -18.30 34.77 -41.73
N LEU A 372 -19.17 34.10 -40.98
CA LEU A 372 -20.19 33.20 -41.51
C LEU A 372 -21.51 33.96 -41.72
N SER A 373 -22.26 33.60 -42.77
CA SER A 373 -23.60 34.13 -43.02
C SER A 373 -24.65 33.67 -42.01
N VAL A 374 -24.37 32.58 -41.29
CA VAL A 374 -25.23 32.01 -40.25
C VAL A 374 -24.52 32.14 -38.90
N PRO A 375 -25.16 32.75 -37.88
CA PRO A 375 -24.57 32.85 -36.55
C PRO A 375 -24.44 31.47 -35.90
N GLY A 376 -23.30 31.21 -35.29
CA GLY A 376 -22.98 29.96 -34.60
C GLY A 376 -22.36 30.20 -33.21
N ASN A 377 -22.09 29.12 -32.48
CA ASN A 377 -21.55 29.19 -31.12
C ASN A 377 -20.21 28.45 -31.03
N ILE A 378 -19.15 29.08 -30.47
CA ILE A 378 -17.89 28.37 -30.16
C ILE A 378 -18.10 27.35 -29.03
N LEU A 379 -18.95 27.71 -28.06
CA LEU A 379 -19.38 26.89 -26.95
C LEU A 379 -20.92 26.83 -26.95
N PRO A 380 -21.56 25.64 -26.93
CA PRO A 380 -23.01 25.54 -26.84
C PRO A 380 -23.57 26.36 -25.67
N PHE A 381 -24.78 26.91 -25.85
CA PHE A 381 -25.47 27.77 -24.88
C PHE A 381 -24.82 29.12 -24.59
N ASN A 382 -23.75 29.49 -25.30
CA ASN A 382 -23.19 30.84 -25.26
C ASN A 382 -23.82 31.75 -26.33
N SER A 383 -23.49 33.04 -26.32
CA SER A 383 -23.96 34.01 -27.31
C SER A 383 -23.44 33.66 -28.71
N SER A 384 -24.34 33.65 -29.69
CA SER A 384 -23.99 33.36 -31.07
C SER A 384 -23.23 34.52 -31.72
N GLN A 385 -22.24 34.19 -32.54
CA GLN A 385 -21.43 35.16 -33.28
C GLN A 385 -21.27 34.74 -34.74
N ASN A 386 -20.81 35.68 -35.57
CA ASN A 386 -20.56 35.42 -36.99
C ASN A 386 -19.06 35.27 -37.30
N SER A 387 -18.18 35.77 -36.44
CA SER A 387 -16.73 35.81 -36.68
C SER A 387 -16.03 34.68 -35.94
N PHE A 388 -15.29 33.84 -36.66
CA PHE A 388 -14.59 32.68 -36.12
C PHE A 388 -13.17 32.57 -36.67
N HIS A 389 -12.28 31.91 -35.95
CA HIS A 389 -10.93 31.66 -36.41
C HIS A 389 -10.81 30.32 -37.15
N LEU A 390 -9.72 30.17 -37.90
CA LEU A 390 -9.36 28.92 -38.58
C LEU A 390 -9.25 27.76 -37.58
N ASN A 391 -9.60 26.54 -38.03
CA ASN A 391 -9.60 25.31 -37.23
C ASN A 391 -10.48 25.32 -35.97
N GLU A 392 -11.32 26.33 -35.73
CA GLU A 392 -12.29 26.29 -34.65
C GLU A 392 -13.48 25.39 -34.99
N TYR A 393 -14.05 24.78 -33.95
CA TYR A 393 -15.31 24.06 -34.03
C TYR A 393 -16.47 24.97 -33.68
N VAL A 394 -17.40 25.13 -34.63
CA VAL A 394 -18.58 25.99 -34.49
C VAL A 394 -19.83 25.12 -34.37
N TYR A 395 -20.55 25.28 -33.26
CA TYR A 395 -21.79 24.57 -32.96
C TYR A 395 -23.02 25.33 -33.47
N PHE A 396 -23.95 24.61 -34.08
CA PHE A 396 -25.27 25.09 -34.49
C PHE A 396 -26.35 24.18 -33.93
N ASP A 397 -27.38 24.79 -33.30
CA ASP A 397 -28.60 24.09 -32.83
C ASP A 397 -29.58 23.81 -34.00
N LYS A 398 -29.04 23.35 -35.13
CA LYS A 398 -29.77 23.03 -36.37
C LYS A 398 -29.15 21.81 -37.03
N ALA A 399 -29.95 21.05 -37.78
CA ALA A 399 -29.46 19.90 -38.53
C ALA A 399 -28.64 20.33 -39.76
N PRO A 400 -27.71 19.49 -40.27
CA PRO A 400 -26.87 19.85 -41.42
C PRO A 400 -27.66 20.24 -42.67
N GLU A 401 -28.85 19.67 -42.84
CA GLU A 401 -29.77 19.95 -43.95
C GLU A 401 -30.26 21.40 -43.95
N GLU A 402 -30.32 22.05 -42.79
CA GLU A 402 -30.73 23.45 -42.64
C GLU A 402 -29.58 24.44 -42.87
N LEU A 403 -28.35 23.93 -43.02
CA LEU A 403 -27.10 24.71 -43.11
C LEU A 403 -26.37 24.52 -44.45
N GLN A 404 -27.05 24.02 -45.49
CA GLN A 404 -26.40 23.64 -46.75
C GLN A 404 -25.79 24.82 -47.55
N GLU A 405 -26.11 26.08 -47.21
CA GLU A 405 -25.59 27.27 -47.90
C GLU A 405 -24.88 28.25 -46.93
N ILE A 406 -23.85 27.80 -46.22
CA ILE A 406 -23.00 28.72 -45.44
C ILE A 406 -22.12 29.52 -46.41
N SER A 407 -22.38 30.83 -46.49
CA SER A 407 -21.50 31.77 -47.17
C SER A 407 -20.46 32.28 -46.18
N VAL A 408 -19.22 32.44 -46.65
CA VAL A 408 -18.10 32.94 -45.87
C VAL A 408 -17.64 34.28 -46.43
N GLU A 409 -17.33 35.20 -45.54
CA GLU A 409 -16.82 36.52 -45.85
C GLU A 409 -15.43 36.70 -45.23
N VAL A 410 -14.46 37.07 -46.07
CA VAL A 410 -13.09 37.40 -45.69
C VAL A 410 -12.76 38.78 -46.26
N GLY A 411 -12.69 39.80 -45.41
CA GLY A 411 -12.56 41.18 -45.87
C GLY A 411 -13.79 41.60 -46.70
N LYS A 412 -13.58 42.13 -47.91
CA LYS A 412 -14.67 42.52 -48.83
C LYS A 412 -15.10 41.41 -49.81
N ARG A 413 -14.57 40.18 -49.67
CA ARG A 413 -14.88 39.06 -50.57
C ARG A 413 -15.83 38.09 -49.89
N LYS A 414 -16.85 37.67 -50.65
CA LYS A 414 -17.85 36.69 -50.23
C LYS A 414 -17.78 35.49 -51.17
N GLY A 415 -17.97 34.30 -50.62
CA GLY A 415 -18.22 33.13 -51.43
C GLY A 415 -18.91 32.01 -50.67
N LYS A 416 -19.44 31.05 -51.40
CA LYS A 416 -20.14 29.90 -50.84
C LYS A 416 -19.15 28.79 -50.49
N MET A 417 -19.20 28.29 -49.25
CA MET A 417 -18.34 27.21 -48.79
C MET A 417 -18.90 25.86 -49.23
N GLN A 418 -18.06 25.03 -49.85
CA GLN A 418 -18.41 23.64 -50.12
C GLN A 418 -18.24 22.81 -48.84
N LEU A 419 -19.30 22.15 -48.38
CA LEU A 419 -19.29 21.39 -47.12
C LEU A 419 -19.53 19.91 -47.35
N ASP A 420 -18.54 19.10 -46.96
CA ASP A 420 -18.71 17.66 -46.84
C ASP A 420 -19.41 17.35 -45.52
N THR A 421 -20.51 16.59 -45.59
CA THR A 421 -21.24 16.16 -44.39
C THR A 421 -20.74 14.79 -43.92
N LYS A 422 -20.31 14.70 -42.65
CA LYS A 422 -19.88 13.45 -42.00
C LYS A 422 -20.67 13.23 -40.70
N ASN A 423 -20.73 12.00 -40.19
CA ASN A 423 -21.22 11.76 -38.83
C ASN A 423 -20.08 12.04 -37.84
N ALA A 424 -20.40 12.66 -36.70
CA ALA A 424 -19.44 12.77 -35.60
C ALA A 424 -19.16 11.39 -35.00
N ASP A 425 -17.89 11.09 -34.75
CA ASP A 425 -17.43 9.90 -34.05
C ASP A 425 -16.90 10.24 -32.65
N VAL A 426 -16.51 9.22 -31.89
CA VAL A 426 -16.05 9.38 -30.51
C VAL A 426 -14.71 10.10 -30.42
N ASP A 427 -13.81 9.82 -31.36
CA ASP A 427 -12.49 10.45 -31.41
C ASP A 427 -12.59 11.95 -31.66
N LEU A 428 -13.47 12.39 -32.56
CA LEU A 428 -13.75 13.80 -32.78
C LEU A 428 -14.17 14.50 -31.48
N TYR A 429 -15.08 13.88 -30.71
CA TYR A 429 -15.53 14.46 -29.44
C TYR A 429 -14.40 14.55 -28.41
N LEU A 430 -13.70 13.44 -28.15
CA LEU A 430 -12.70 13.36 -27.07
C LEU A 430 -11.41 14.12 -27.38
N ASN A 431 -10.98 14.13 -28.64
CA ASN A 431 -9.69 14.67 -29.03
C ASN A 431 -9.75 16.13 -29.49
N GLU A 432 -10.90 16.60 -30.00
CA GLU A 432 -11.00 17.93 -30.58
C GLU A 432 -12.09 18.78 -29.91
N VAL A 433 -13.35 18.35 -29.98
CA VAL A 433 -14.51 19.20 -29.62
C VAL A 433 -14.61 19.48 -28.13
N PHE A 434 -14.61 18.44 -27.30
CA PHE A 434 -14.72 18.59 -25.86
C PHE A 434 -13.49 19.28 -25.27
N ARG A 435 -12.32 19.18 -25.91
CA ARG A 435 -11.11 19.90 -25.48
C ARG A 435 -11.23 21.40 -25.71
N GLN A 436 -11.72 21.82 -26.89
CA GLN A 436 -12.01 23.23 -27.17
C GLN A 436 -13.03 23.77 -26.16
N TRP A 437 -14.13 23.04 -25.94
CA TRP A 437 -15.17 23.44 -25.00
C TRP A 437 -14.65 23.50 -23.55
N ASN A 438 -13.89 22.51 -23.10
CA ASN A 438 -13.26 22.53 -21.78
C ASN A 438 -12.28 23.69 -21.62
N GLY A 439 -11.47 24.00 -22.65
CA GLY A 439 -10.58 25.16 -22.64
C GLY A 439 -11.33 26.47 -22.43
N MET A 440 -12.49 26.62 -23.09
CA MET A 440 -13.37 27.78 -22.91
C MET A 440 -14.03 27.81 -21.54
N LEU A 441 -14.53 26.69 -21.03
CA LEU A 441 -15.13 26.58 -19.70
C LEU A 441 -14.13 26.97 -18.60
N ILE A 442 -12.87 26.54 -18.71
CA ILE A 442 -11.81 26.91 -17.77
C ILE A 442 -11.59 28.43 -17.80
N GLN A 443 -11.54 29.05 -18.99
CA GLN A 443 -11.35 30.50 -19.10
C GLN A 443 -12.52 31.30 -18.51
N ILE A 444 -13.77 30.89 -18.78
CA ILE A 444 -14.99 31.51 -18.20
C ILE A 444 -14.97 31.37 -16.67
N HIS A 445 -14.63 30.18 -16.16
CA HIS A 445 -14.51 29.92 -14.72
C HIS A 445 -13.46 30.82 -14.06
N THR A 446 -12.26 30.92 -14.64
CA THR A 446 -11.17 31.76 -14.12
C THR A 446 -11.53 33.26 -14.12
N LYS A 447 -12.32 33.71 -15.09
CA LYS A 447 -12.88 35.08 -15.11
C LYS A 447 -13.99 35.31 -14.08
N LYS A 448 -14.46 34.27 -13.39
CA LYS A 448 -15.64 34.28 -12.50
C LYS A 448 -16.93 34.65 -13.24
N GLU A 449 -17.00 34.32 -14.53
CA GLU A 449 -18.20 34.48 -15.36
C GLU A 449 -19.15 33.27 -15.17
N THR A 450 -20.44 33.45 -15.49
CA THR A 450 -21.44 32.39 -15.32
C THR A 450 -21.30 31.31 -16.39
N ILE A 451 -21.15 30.06 -15.96
CA ILE A 451 -21.10 28.89 -16.85
C ILE A 451 -22.52 28.36 -17.09
N PRO A 452 -22.93 28.09 -18.34
CA PRO A 452 -24.21 27.46 -18.62
C PRO A 452 -24.32 26.09 -17.93
N PRO A 453 -25.29 25.86 -17.02
CA PRO A 453 -25.37 24.60 -16.27
C PRO A 453 -25.69 23.38 -17.16
N GLU A 454 -26.24 23.59 -18.35
CA GLU A 454 -26.63 22.55 -19.30
C GLU A 454 -25.45 21.97 -20.10
N ILE A 455 -24.29 22.64 -20.16
CA ILE A 455 -23.19 22.26 -21.06
C ILE A 455 -22.58 20.89 -20.74
N VAL A 456 -22.28 20.63 -19.47
CA VAL A 456 -21.70 19.36 -19.02
C VAL A 456 -22.67 18.19 -19.23
N PRO A 457 -23.95 18.28 -18.80
CA PRO A 457 -24.96 17.29 -19.15
C PRO A 457 -25.16 17.09 -20.66
N PHE A 458 -25.03 18.15 -21.46
CA PHE A 458 -25.13 18.05 -22.92
C PHE A 458 -23.98 17.24 -23.52
N MET A 459 -22.74 17.49 -23.10
CA MET A 459 -21.57 16.69 -23.50
C MET A 459 -21.75 15.19 -23.17
N GLU A 460 -22.29 14.88 -21.98
CA GLU A 460 -22.61 13.51 -21.57
C GLU A 460 -23.64 12.84 -22.47
N ARG A 461 -24.69 13.56 -22.86
CA ARG A 461 -25.71 13.02 -23.79
C ARG A 461 -25.15 12.77 -25.19
N LEU A 462 -24.32 13.68 -25.71
CA LEU A 462 -23.66 13.50 -27.02
C LEU A 462 -22.77 12.25 -27.01
N PHE A 463 -21.90 12.12 -26.02
CA PHE A 463 -20.99 10.98 -25.90
C PHE A 463 -21.76 9.66 -25.78
N ASN A 464 -22.71 9.57 -24.84
CA ASN A 464 -23.48 8.35 -24.60
C ASN A 464 -24.29 7.92 -25.83
N THR A 465 -24.78 8.87 -26.64
CA THR A 465 -25.52 8.58 -27.87
C THR A 465 -24.65 7.84 -28.88
N VAL A 466 -23.40 8.27 -29.09
CA VAL A 466 -22.48 7.59 -30.01
C VAL A 466 -21.98 6.27 -29.43
N MET A 467 -21.74 6.20 -28.12
CA MET A 467 -21.34 4.95 -27.46
C MET A 467 -22.42 3.86 -27.55
N ASP A 468 -23.69 4.23 -27.46
CA ASP A 468 -24.80 3.28 -27.63
C ASP A 468 -24.90 2.74 -29.07
N GLU A 469 -24.46 3.51 -30.09
CA GLU A 469 -24.37 3.06 -31.48
C GLU A 469 -23.19 2.08 -31.70
N MET A 470 -22.12 2.18 -30.89
CA MET A 470 -20.92 1.32 -30.98
C MET A 470 -21.02 -0.02 -30.22
N LYS A 471 -22.03 -0.19 -29.35
CA LYS A 471 -22.18 -1.43 -28.56
C LYS A 471 -22.58 -2.61 -29.45
N ASP A 472 -21.58 -3.38 -29.86
CA ASP A 472 -21.79 -4.61 -30.62
C ASP A 472 -22.34 -5.73 -29.72
N LYS A 473 -23.35 -6.46 -30.22
CA LYS A 473 -24.17 -7.40 -29.40
C LYS A 473 -23.63 -8.83 -29.31
N SER A 474 -22.41 -9.12 -29.78
CA SER A 474 -21.84 -10.47 -29.67
C SER A 474 -20.39 -10.45 -29.17
N ALA A 475 -20.14 -11.13 -28.05
CA ALA A 475 -18.93 -10.95 -27.24
C ALA A 475 -17.95 -12.14 -27.28
N THR A 476 -17.85 -12.86 -28.41
CA THR A 476 -17.12 -14.15 -28.44
C THR A 476 -15.87 -14.20 -29.33
N SER A 477 -15.69 -13.31 -30.31
CA SER A 477 -14.49 -13.30 -31.19
C SER A 477 -13.38 -12.36 -30.68
N ILE A 478 -12.13 -12.54 -31.16
CA ILE A 478 -11.04 -11.59 -30.89
C ILE A 478 -11.44 -10.17 -31.29
N LYS A 479 -12.00 -9.97 -32.48
CA LYS A 479 -12.47 -8.67 -32.97
C LYS A 479 -13.49 -8.01 -32.03
N SER A 480 -14.44 -8.77 -31.49
CA SER A 480 -15.41 -8.23 -30.53
C SER A 480 -14.76 -7.78 -29.21
N ARG A 481 -13.71 -8.49 -28.75
CA ARG A 481 -12.97 -8.10 -27.55
C ARG A 481 -12.11 -6.86 -27.77
N LEU A 482 -11.47 -6.74 -28.95
CA LEU A 482 -10.73 -5.55 -29.33
C LEU A 482 -11.66 -4.33 -29.41
N ALA A 483 -12.81 -4.45 -30.08
CA ALA A 483 -13.83 -3.41 -30.15
C ALA A 483 -14.39 -3.05 -28.76
N SER A 484 -14.65 -4.03 -27.89
CA SER A 484 -15.10 -3.77 -26.51
C SER A 484 -14.04 -3.07 -25.67
N LYS A 485 -12.76 -3.43 -25.84
CA LYS A 485 -11.63 -2.75 -25.19
C LYS A 485 -11.52 -1.29 -25.64
N GLU A 486 -11.62 -1.05 -26.94
CA GLU A 486 -11.59 0.29 -27.53
C GLU A 486 -12.76 1.14 -27.01
N THR A 487 -13.97 0.59 -27.04
CA THR A 487 -15.19 1.18 -26.45
C THR A 487 -14.99 1.56 -24.99
N LYS A 488 -14.48 0.64 -24.15
CA LYS A 488 -14.16 0.91 -22.74
C LYS A 488 -13.07 1.97 -22.58
N GLY A 489 -12.06 1.96 -23.45
CA GLY A 489 -11.00 2.97 -23.49
C GLY A 489 -11.58 4.37 -23.67
N TYR A 490 -12.54 4.51 -24.60
CA TYR A 490 -13.27 5.75 -24.78
C TYR A 490 -14.12 6.13 -23.55
N GLU A 491 -14.85 5.19 -22.93
CA GLU A 491 -15.63 5.47 -21.71
C GLU A 491 -14.75 5.98 -20.56
N VAL A 492 -13.60 5.34 -20.32
CA VAL A 492 -12.65 5.74 -19.28
C VAL A 492 -12.05 7.11 -19.60
N ASN A 493 -11.66 7.35 -20.85
CA ASN A 493 -11.14 8.64 -21.28
C ASN A 493 -12.18 9.75 -21.10
N PHE A 494 -13.43 9.50 -21.46
CA PHE A 494 -14.54 10.42 -21.27
C PHE A 494 -14.83 10.68 -19.79
N GLN A 495 -14.95 9.65 -18.97
CA GLN A 495 -15.18 9.81 -17.52
C GLN A 495 -14.04 10.58 -16.87
N THR A 496 -12.79 10.31 -17.26
CA THR A 496 -11.63 11.07 -16.79
C THR A 496 -11.76 12.54 -17.20
N LEU A 497 -12.02 12.80 -18.48
CA LEU A 497 -12.22 14.14 -19.03
C LEU A 497 -13.30 14.91 -18.25
N MET A 498 -14.46 14.27 -18.03
CA MET A 498 -15.62 14.87 -17.40
C MET A 498 -15.48 15.06 -15.89
N ASN A 499 -14.92 14.09 -15.18
CA ASN A 499 -14.65 14.23 -13.75
C ASN A 499 -13.62 15.32 -13.50
N THR A 500 -12.58 15.40 -14.35
CA THR A 500 -11.56 16.43 -14.21
C THR A 500 -12.11 17.83 -14.48
N ILE A 501 -12.93 18.04 -15.53
CA ILE A 501 -13.55 19.37 -15.73
C ILE A 501 -14.54 19.71 -14.62
N LYS A 502 -15.39 18.78 -14.17
CA LYS A 502 -16.29 19.00 -13.03
C LYS A 502 -15.50 19.44 -11.79
N ASN A 503 -14.41 18.74 -11.46
CA ASN A 503 -13.54 19.10 -10.35
C ASN A 503 -12.94 20.51 -10.50
N ILE A 504 -12.52 20.91 -11.71
CA ILE A 504 -12.03 22.28 -11.96
C ILE A 504 -13.14 23.31 -11.75
N LEU A 505 -14.36 23.02 -12.20
CA LEU A 505 -15.48 23.95 -12.09
C LEU A 505 -16.06 24.04 -10.67
N THR A 506 -15.88 23.03 -9.82
CA THR A 506 -16.43 22.99 -8.46
C THR A 506 -15.43 23.32 -7.34
N ASN A 507 -14.13 23.07 -7.54
CA ASN A 507 -13.14 23.28 -6.49
C ASN A 507 -12.59 24.71 -6.52
N GLU A 508 -12.84 25.47 -5.46
CA GLU A 508 -12.30 26.82 -5.30
C GLU A 508 -10.79 26.84 -4.99
N SER A 509 -10.20 25.71 -4.60
CA SER A 509 -8.75 25.57 -4.37
C SER A 509 -8.25 24.15 -4.64
N PHE A 510 -7.11 24.05 -5.34
CA PHE A 510 -6.39 22.78 -5.55
C PHE A 510 -5.31 22.62 -4.49
N SER A 511 -5.04 21.37 -4.08
CA SER A 511 -4.04 21.08 -3.05
C SER A 511 -2.59 21.32 -3.51
N ASN A 512 -2.35 21.29 -4.83
CA ASN A 512 -1.04 21.43 -5.46
C ASN A 512 -1.18 21.90 -6.92
N ASP A 513 -0.33 22.84 -7.36
CA ASP A 513 -0.27 23.35 -8.75
C ASP A 513 0.03 22.24 -9.77
N LEU A 514 0.81 21.22 -9.40
CA LEU A 514 1.07 20.05 -10.23
C LEU A 514 -0.20 19.24 -10.53
N GLU A 515 -1.14 19.19 -9.57
CA GLU A 515 -2.41 18.49 -9.73
C GLU A 515 -3.33 19.26 -10.66
N LEU A 516 -3.47 20.57 -10.44
CA LEU A 516 -4.21 21.49 -11.30
C LEU A 516 -3.69 21.42 -12.75
N ALA A 517 -2.39 21.44 -12.93
CA ALA A 517 -1.76 21.38 -14.25
C ALA A 517 -1.99 20.07 -14.99
N ARG A 518 -1.88 18.94 -14.29
CA ARG A 518 -2.22 17.62 -14.86
C ARG A 518 -3.70 17.57 -15.24
N ASN A 519 -4.56 18.15 -14.41
CA ASN A 519 -5.99 18.22 -14.66
C ASN A 519 -6.28 19.03 -15.93
N ILE A 520 -5.74 20.25 -16.05
CA ILE A 520 -5.90 21.11 -17.24
C ILE A 520 -5.34 20.46 -18.50
N LEU A 521 -4.11 19.93 -18.46
CA LEU A 521 -3.52 19.24 -19.62
C LEU A 521 -4.37 18.05 -20.06
N SER A 522 -4.84 17.25 -19.10
CA SER A 522 -5.64 16.06 -19.42
C SER A 522 -6.98 16.42 -20.08
N THR A 523 -7.51 17.62 -19.83
CA THR A 523 -8.78 18.08 -20.38
C THR A 523 -8.67 18.92 -21.64
N THR A 524 -7.52 19.57 -21.89
CA THR A 524 -7.34 20.53 -22.99
C THR A 524 -6.34 20.09 -24.06
N VAL A 525 -5.49 19.09 -23.79
CA VAL A 525 -4.48 18.59 -24.74
C VAL A 525 -4.68 17.09 -24.97
N THR A 526 -4.58 16.65 -26.23
CA THR A 526 -4.51 15.24 -26.62
C THR A 526 -3.19 14.66 -26.13
N ALA A 527 -3.11 14.40 -24.83
CA ALA A 527 -1.94 13.75 -24.27
C ALA A 527 -1.87 12.34 -24.85
N ASN A 528 -0.78 12.04 -25.57
CA ASN A 528 -0.22 10.69 -25.66
C ASN A 528 0.16 10.25 -24.24
N LYS A 529 -0.87 9.96 -23.46
CA LYS A 529 -0.84 9.75 -22.04
C LYS A 529 0.02 8.50 -21.79
N TYR A 530 1.23 8.72 -21.27
CA TYR A 530 1.96 7.74 -20.46
C TYR A 530 2.62 6.54 -21.19
N ALA A 531 2.75 6.57 -22.52
CA ALA A 531 3.29 5.44 -23.29
C ALA A 531 4.69 4.95 -22.83
N GLU A 532 5.57 5.81 -22.33
CA GLU A 532 6.94 5.42 -22.01
C GLU A 532 7.26 5.28 -20.51
N LYS A 533 6.56 5.99 -19.61
CA LYS A 533 6.96 6.05 -18.19
C LYS A 533 6.63 4.75 -17.42
N THR A 534 5.74 3.93 -17.95
CA THR A 534 5.38 2.59 -17.43
C THR A 534 6.30 1.46 -17.95
N LEU A 535 7.11 1.72 -18.99
CA LEU A 535 8.08 0.75 -19.54
C LEU A 535 9.44 0.76 -18.82
N ARG A 536 9.76 1.79 -18.01
CA ARG A 536 11.11 1.99 -17.42
C ARG A 536 11.34 1.39 -16.03
N MET A 537 10.34 0.82 -15.36
CA MET A 537 10.51 0.27 -14.00
C MET A 537 10.70 -1.26 -14.03
N LYS A 538 11.97 -1.68 -14.18
CA LYS A 538 12.55 -3.02 -13.92
C LYS A 538 11.73 -4.24 -14.40
N GLY A 539 11.91 -4.62 -15.67
CA GLY A 539 11.64 -5.98 -16.16
C GLY A 539 11.17 -6.04 -17.62
N HIS A 540 11.85 -6.84 -18.46
CA HIS A 540 11.55 -7.22 -19.86
C HIS A 540 10.95 -6.11 -20.75
N THR A 541 11.82 -5.53 -21.59
CA THR A 541 11.60 -4.33 -22.42
C THR A 541 10.63 -4.57 -23.58
N GLY A 542 10.15 -3.48 -24.21
CA GLY A 542 9.31 -3.56 -25.42
C GLY A 542 10.01 -4.25 -26.58
N GLU A 543 11.30 -3.96 -26.79
CA GLU A 543 12.10 -4.60 -27.86
C GLU A 543 12.24 -6.11 -27.65
N GLU A 544 12.49 -6.55 -26.41
CA GLU A 544 12.54 -7.98 -26.07
C GLU A 544 11.18 -8.64 -26.29
N PHE A 545 10.08 -7.93 -26.01
CA PHE A 545 8.73 -8.40 -26.28
C PHE A 545 8.46 -8.58 -27.78
N ASP A 546 8.88 -7.64 -28.63
CA ASP A 546 8.68 -7.74 -30.08
C ASP A 546 9.45 -8.94 -30.67
N VAL A 547 10.68 -9.19 -30.18
CA VAL A 547 11.47 -10.38 -30.56
C VAL A 547 10.77 -11.66 -30.14
N ASP A 548 10.32 -11.74 -28.88
CA ASP A 548 9.65 -12.92 -28.35
C ASP A 548 8.28 -13.16 -29.04
N MET A 549 7.59 -12.08 -29.42
CA MET A 549 6.32 -12.13 -30.17
C MET A 549 6.53 -12.63 -31.60
N LYS A 550 7.65 -12.25 -32.23
CA LYS A 550 8.02 -12.79 -33.54
C LYS A 550 8.28 -14.30 -33.48
N GLU A 551 9.02 -14.77 -32.48
CA GLU A 551 9.23 -16.21 -32.24
C GLU A 551 7.89 -16.94 -32.04
N PHE A 552 6.96 -16.33 -31.28
CA PHE A 552 5.63 -16.88 -31.08
C PHE A 552 4.82 -16.95 -32.39
N LYS A 553 4.87 -15.92 -33.24
CA LYS A 553 4.26 -15.91 -34.58
C LYS A 553 4.81 -17.02 -35.47
N ASP A 554 6.13 -17.26 -35.43
CA ASP A 554 6.76 -18.33 -36.20
C ASP A 554 6.28 -19.72 -35.75
N VAL A 555 6.16 -19.94 -34.44
CA VAL A 555 5.59 -21.17 -33.88
C VAL A 555 4.12 -21.32 -34.28
N LEU A 556 3.33 -20.25 -34.22
CA LEU A 556 1.93 -20.25 -34.63
C LEU A 556 1.76 -20.66 -36.09
N ASN A 557 2.53 -20.07 -36.99
CA ASN A 557 2.49 -20.37 -38.42
C ASN A 557 2.90 -21.82 -38.71
N ARG A 558 3.92 -22.33 -38.02
CA ARG A 558 4.37 -23.72 -38.16
C ARG A 558 3.32 -24.73 -37.69
N GLU A 559 2.66 -24.46 -36.57
CA GLU A 559 1.71 -25.39 -35.94
C GLU A 559 0.25 -25.17 -36.38
N LYS A 560 -0.06 -24.16 -37.19
CA LYS A 560 -1.45 -23.79 -37.58
C LYS A 560 -2.26 -24.98 -38.10
N SER A 561 -1.66 -25.81 -38.94
CA SER A 561 -2.31 -27.01 -39.49
C SER A 561 -2.62 -28.08 -38.43
N ASN A 562 -1.80 -28.19 -37.38
CA ASN A 562 -2.03 -29.09 -36.26
C ASN A 562 -3.10 -28.53 -35.31
N LEU A 563 -3.09 -27.21 -35.08
CA LEU A 563 -4.12 -26.53 -34.30
C LEU A 563 -5.51 -26.73 -34.90
N MET A 564 -5.67 -26.54 -36.21
CA MET A 564 -6.96 -26.69 -36.89
C MET A 564 -7.58 -28.09 -36.77
N LYS A 565 -6.78 -29.13 -36.51
CA LYS A 565 -7.27 -30.50 -36.29
C LYS A 565 -7.85 -30.72 -34.89
N ILE A 566 -7.58 -29.82 -33.94
CA ILE A 566 -8.08 -29.95 -32.57
C ILE A 566 -9.59 -29.71 -32.58
N VAL A 567 -10.37 -30.54 -31.89
CA VAL A 567 -11.75 -30.20 -31.54
C VAL A 567 -11.74 -29.84 -30.06
N VAL A 568 -12.21 -28.64 -29.72
CA VAL A 568 -12.32 -28.19 -28.31
C VAL A 568 -13.78 -28.38 -27.90
N PRO A 569 -14.08 -29.35 -27.03
CA PRO A 569 -15.41 -29.50 -26.46
C PRO A 569 -15.86 -28.24 -25.71
N ALA A 570 -17.17 -27.97 -25.69
CA ALA A 570 -17.71 -26.82 -24.98
C ALA A 570 -17.43 -26.83 -23.47
N GLU A 571 -17.22 -28.01 -22.89
CA GLU A 571 -16.87 -28.20 -21.47
C GLU A 571 -15.41 -27.86 -21.13
N ASP A 572 -14.53 -27.79 -22.13
CA ASP A 572 -13.15 -27.35 -22.01
C ASP A 572 -12.98 -25.84 -22.30
N CYS A 573 -14.04 -25.16 -22.76
CA CYS A 573 -14.09 -23.71 -22.90
C CYS A 573 -14.38 -23.04 -21.55
N CYS A 574 -13.97 -21.77 -21.43
CA CYS A 574 -14.39 -20.95 -20.31
C CYS A 574 -15.92 -20.87 -20.27
N ARG A 575 -16.51 -21.20 -19.12
CA ARG A 575 -17.98 -21.22 -18.96
C ARG A 575 -18.65 -19.86 -19.14
N VAL A 576 -17.90 -18.77 -18.97
CA VAL A 576 -18.40 -17.39 -19.05
C VAL A 576 -18.21 -16.81 -20.45
N THR A 577 -17.00 -16.89 -21.00
CA THR A 577 -16.71 -16.30 -22.33
C THR A 577 -17.00 -17.27 -23.48
N ILE A 578 -17.21 -18.56 -23.20
CA ILE A 578 -17.39 -19.63 -24.20
C ILE A 578 -16.19 -19.73 -25.16
N THR A 579 -15.01 -19.24 -24.71
CA THR A 579 -13.74 -19.29 -25.46
C THR A 579 -12.67 -20.02 -24.67
N SER A 580 -11.62 -20.45 -25.36
CA SER A 580 -10.43 -21.10 -24.76
C SER A 580 -9.15 -20.53 -25.37
N THR A 581 -8.01 -20.81 -24.75
CA THR A 581 -6.70 -20.49 -25.34
C THR A 581 -6.52 -21.06 -26.74
N VAL A 582 -7.03 -22.28 -26.97
CA VAL A 582 -6.95 -22.92 -28.29
C VAL A 582 -7.91 -22.27 -29.29
N SER A 583 -9.06 -21.77 -28.83
CA SER A 583 -10.01 -21.03 -29.67
C SER A 583 -9.37 -19.75 -30.21
N ASP A 584 -8.70 -18.97 -29.35
CA ASP A 584 -7.99 -17.75 -29.77
C ASP A 584 -6.87 -18.05 -30.77
N LEU A 585 -6.10 -19.13 -30.58
CA LEU A 585 -5.03 -19.52 -31.52
C LEU A 585 -5.54 -19.96 -32.90
N LYS A 586 -6.84 -20.25 -33.03
CA LYS A 586 -7.48 -20.62 -34.30
C LYS A 586 -8.26 -19.49 -34.95
N ASP A 587 -8.49 -18.41 -34.21
CA ASP A 587 -9.28 -17.27 -34.66
C ASP A 587 -8.54 -16.59 -35.82
N ASP A 588 -9.29 -16.17 -36.85
CA ASP A 588 -8.72 -15.54 -38.04
C ASP A 588 -8.12 -14.16 -37.71
N ASP A 589 -8.64 -13.50 -36.66
CA ASP A 589 -8.21 -12.18 -36.20
C ASP A 589 -7.05 -12.25 -35.16
N ILE A 590 -6.39 -13.42 -35.00
CA ILE A 590 -5.28 -13.59 -34.04
C ILE A 590 -4.11 -12.63 -34.32
N ASN A 591 -3.88 -12.28 -35.58
CA ASN A 591 -2.78 -11.37 -35.94
C ASN A 591 -2.96 -9.98 -35.33
N ASP A 592 -4.18 -9.45 -35.34
CA ASP A 592 -4.52 -8.14 -34.75
C ASP A 592 -4.20 -8.14 -33.25
N LEU A 593 -4.45 -9.26 -32.57
CA LEU A 593 -4.14 -9.42 -31.15
C LEU A 593 -2.62 -9.49 -30.90
N LEU A 594 -1.84 -10.05 -31.83
CA LEU A 594 -0.37 -10.15 -31.74
C LEU A 594 0.36 -8.85 -32.14
N GLU A 595 -0.35 -7.81 -32.54
CA GLU A 595 0.19 -6.45 -32.78
C GLU A 595 0.03 -5.53 -31.57
N LEU A 596 -0.69 -5.98 -30.54
CA LEU A 596 -0.84 -5.25 -29.29
C LEU A 596 0.48 -5.15 -28.52
N ASN A 597 0.65 -4.04 -27.79
CA ASN A 597 1.70 -3.95 -26.78
C ASN A 597 1.54 -5.02 -25.69
N LYS A 598 2.63 -5.31 -24.98
CA LYS A 598 2.70 -6.35 -23.93
C LYS A 598 1.52 -6.37 -22.95
N TYR A 599 1.17 -5.24 -22.36
CA TYR A 599 0.12 -5.19 -21.33
C TYR A 599 -1.26 -5.47 -21.92
N ASP A 600 -1.51 -4.91 -23.09
CA ASP A 600 -2.77 -5.08 -23.79
C ASP A 600 -2.95 -6.50 -24.30
N PHE A 601 -1.89 -7.10 -24.83
CA PHE A 601 -1.85 -8.50 -25.19
C PHE A 601 -2.18 -9.39 -23.98
N LEU A 602 -1.49 -9.21 -22.85
CA LEU A 602 -1.68 -10.01 -21.64
C LEU A 602 -3.10 -9.89 -21.03
N LYS A 603 -3.78 -8.75 -21.20
CA LYS A 603 -5.17 -8.55 -20.74
C LYS A 603 -6.22 -9.12 -21.69
N THR A 604 -5.89 -9.23 -22.97
CA THR A 604 -6.86 -9.56 -24.03
C THR A 604 -6.77 -11.02 -24.47
N PHE A 605 -5.57 -11.61 -24.49
CA PHE A 605 -5.35 -12.99 -24.89
C PHE A 605 -5.97 -13.98 -23.89
N THR A 606 -6.75 -14.94 -24.37
CA THR A 606 -7.44 -15.89 -23.50
C THR A 606 -6.49 -16.92 -22.94
N ILE A 607 -6.27 -16.84 -21.63
CA ILE A 607 -5.69 -17.94 -20.85
C ILE A 607 -6.80 -18.63 -20.07
N SER A 608 -7.21 -19.82 -20.53
CA SER A 608 -8.23 -20.66 -19.91
C SER A 608 -7.61 -21.78 -19.08
N GLY A 609 -8.20 -22.08 -17.93
CA GLY A 609 -7.73 -23.16 -17.08
C GLY A 609 -8.50 -23.27 -15.76
N ILE A 610 -7.86 -23.84 -14.74
CA ILE A 610 -8.43 -24.07 -13.41
C ILE A 610 -8.51 -22.72 -12.67
N PRO A 611 -9.72 -22.23 -12.34
CA PRO A 611 -9.89 -21.06 -11.49
C PRO A 611 -9.54 -21.35 -10.03
N ILE A 612 -8.69 -20.49 -9.47
CA ILE A 612 -8.20 -20.61 -8.10
C ILE A 612 -8.31 -19.30 -7.33
N PHE A 613 -8.40 -19.42 -6.01
CA PHE A 613 -8.27 -18.31 -5.07
C PHE A 613 -7.00 -18.48 -4.24
N SER A 614 -6.10 -17.52 -4.35
CA SER A 614 -4.81 -17.51 -3.65
C SER A 614 -4.47 -16.08 -3.17
N PRO A 615 -4.15 -15.87 -1.89
CA PRO A 615 -3.67 -14.56 -1.45
C PRO A 615 -2.32 -14.27 -2.09
N LEU A 616 -2.23 -13.19 -2.89
CA LEU A 616 -0.98 -12.76 -3.51
C LEU A 616 0.00 -12.33 -2.41
N ARG A 617 1.16 -13.01 -2.32
CA ARG A 617 2.26 -12.70 -1.40
C ARG A 617 3.52 -12.46 -2.21
N ASP A 618 4.30 -11.45 -1.86
CA ASP A 618 5.58 -11.10 -2.51
C ASP A 618 6.53 -12.31 -2.60
N SER A 619 6.50 -13.17 -1.58
CA SER A 619 7.32 -14.39 -1.53
C SER A 619 7.07 -15.34 -2.71
N ALA A 620 5.83 -15.42 -3.21
CA ALA A 620 5.49 -16.28 -4.33
C ALA A 620 5.96 -15.73 -5.69
N MET A 621 6.27 -14.42 -5.75
CA MET A 621 6.90 -13.80 -6.92
C MET A 621 8.41 -14.07 -6.99
N ILE A 622 9.03 -14.38 -5.84
CA ILE A 622 10.44 -14.80 -5.76
C ILE A 622 10.56 -16.30 -5.98
N ASN A 623 9.61 -17.09 -5.44
CA ASN A 623 9.59 -18.53 -5.62
C ASN A 623 8.16 -19.06 -5.81
N PRO A 624 7.81 -19.61 -6.98
CA PRO A 624 6.46 -20.05 -7.26
C PRO A 624 6.05 -21.34 -6.53
N TRP A 625 7.00 -22.16 -6.05
CA TRP A 625 6.70 -23.44 -5.38
C TRP A 625 6.12 -23.30 -3.96
N ILE A 626 6.18 -22.09 -3.38
CA ILE A 626 5.57 -21.76 -2.09
C ILE A 626 4.20 -21.05 -2.25
N TYR A 627 3.69 -20.95 -3.47
CA TYR A 627 2.37 -20.40 -3.74
C TYR A 627 1.28 -21.22 -3.03
N SER A 628 0.26 -20.56 -2.47
CA SER A 628 -0.71 -21.21 -1.58
C SER A 628 -2.13 -21.04 -2.11
N ILE A 629 -2.69 -22.12 -2.65
CA ILE A 629 -4.06 -22.15 -3.15
C ILE A 629 -5.00 -22.41 -1.97
N ARG A 630 -5.80 -21.40 -1.60
CA ARG A 630 -6.80 -21.56 -0.53
C ARG A 630 -8.01 -22.37 -1.00
N ARG A 631 -8.38 -22.21 -2.26
CA ARG A 631 -9.55 -22.87 -2.85
C ARG A 631 -9.42 -23.01 -4.35
N ILE A 632 -9.94 -24.11 -4.86
CA ILE A 632 -10.16 -24.36 -6.28
C ILE A 632 -11.67 -24.36 -6.53
N LEU A 633 -12.13 -23.65 -7.55
CA LEU A 633 -13.55 -23.61 -7.88
C LEU A 633 -14.04 -24.98 -8.41
N LYS A 634 -15.28 -25.30 -8.04
CA LYS A 634 -15.96 -26.57 -8.35
C LYS A 634 -16.94 -26.40 -9.52
N SER A 635 -17.55 -27.51 -9.94
CA SER A 635 -18.62 -27.51 -10.95
C SER A 635 -19.76 -26.56 -10.57
N PRO A 636 -20.33 -25.77 -11.51
CA PRO A 636 -20.13 -25.82 -12.97
C PRO A 636 -18.95 -24.99 -13.50
N TYR A 637 -18.23 -24.26 -12.65
CA TYR A 637 -17.13 -23.36 -13.05
C TYR A 637 -15.77 -24.08 -13.02
N THR A 638 -15.69 -25.24 -13.68
CA THR A 638 -14.46 -26.05 -13.68
C THR A 638 -13.33 -25.44 -14.49
N ILE A 639 -13.66 -24.65 -15.53
CA ILE A 639 -12.75 -23.93 -16.42
C ILE A 639 -13.22 -22.48 -16.58
N VAL A 640 -12.32 -21.52 -16.34
CA VAL A 640 -12.57 -20.07 -16.51
C VAL A 640 -11.36 -19.43 -17.20
N SER A 641 -11.58 -18.30 -17.88
CA SER A 641 -10.52 -17.54 -18.54
C SER A 641 -10.07 -16.33 -17.71
N GLN A 642 -8.80 -15.98 -17.86
CA GLN A 642 -8.23 -14.81 -17.21
C GLN A 642 -8.91 -13.51 -17.69
N VAL A 643 -9.44 -13.45 -18.91
CA VAL A 643 -10.20 -12.32 -19.44
C VAL A 643 -11.45 -12.00 -18.61
N VAL A 644 -12.09 -13.01 -17.97
CA VAL A 644 -13.20 -12.78 -17.04
C VAL A 644 -12.75 -11.93 -15.85
N LEU A 645 -11.56 -12.20 -15.32
CA LEU A 645 -11.00 -11.43 -14.20
C LEU A 645 -10.82 -9.97 -14.58
N GLU A 646 -10.22 -9.71 -15.74
CA GLU A 646 -9.96 -8.34 -16.22
C GLU A 646 -11.27 -7.59 -16.54
N ASN A 647 -12.26 -8.29 -17.11
CA ASN A 647 -13.55 -7.69 -17.41
C ASN A 647 -14.35 -7.33 -16.16
N MET A 648 -14.32 -8.17 -15.11
CA MET A 648 -15.07 -7.92 -13.88
C MET A 648 -14.38 -6.91 -12.95
N THR A 649 -13.04 -6.89 -12.90
CA THR A 649 -12.32 -5.84 -12.16
C THR A 649 -12.49 -4.46 -12.79
N THR A 650 -12.59 -4.37 -14.12
CA THR A 650 -12.84 -3.10 -14.83
C THR A 650 -14.28 -2.62 -14.73
N ALA A 651 -15.26 -3.53 -14.76
CA ALA A 651 -16.68 -3.17 -14.72
C ALA A 651 -17.19 -2.73 -13.34
N ASN A 652 -16.54 -3.15 -12.24
CA ASN A 652 -17.01 -2.82 -10.90
C ASN A 652 -15.85 -2.73 -9.90
N PRO A 653 -15.13 -1.59 -9.84
CA PRO A 653 -13.99 -1.40 -8.94
C PRO A 653 -14.34 -1.56 -7.46
N ASN A 654 -15.63 -1.38 -7.10
CA ASN A 654 -16.14 -1.59 -5.74
C ASN A 654 -16.45 -3.06 -5.40
N SER A 655 -16.50 -3.96 -6.39
CA SER A 655 -16.71 -5.40 -6.18
C SER A 655 -15.43 -6.16 -5.83
N VAL A 656 -14.29 -5.47 -5.91
CA VAL A 656 -12.98 -5.99 -5.56
C VAL A 656 -12.91 -6.04 -4.03
N ASP A 657 -12.84 -7.25 -3.48
CA ASP A 657 -12.53 -7.41 -2.06
C ASP A 657 -11.14 -6.80 -1.81
N VAL A 658 -11.13 -5.64 -1.12
CA VAL A 658 -9.95 -4.78 -0.90
C VAL A 658 -8.82 -5.54 -0.21
N GLN A 659 -9.13 -6.64 0.47
CA GLN A 659 -8.15 -7.49 1.16
C GLN A 659 -7.57 -8.63 0.29
N SER A 660 -8.18 -8.99 -0.86
CA SER A 660 -7.79 -10.17 -1.64
C SER A 660 -7.71 -10.01 -3.17
N LYS A 661 -8.18 -8.89 -3.73
CA LYS A 661 -8.26 -8.63 -5.19
C LYS A 661 -8.97 -9.74 -5.99
N GLY A 662 -9.93 -10.45 -5.38
CA GLY A 662 -10.69 -11.51 -6.03
C GLY A 662 -11.97 -11.02 -6.71
N VAL A 663 -12.43 -11.81 -7.69
CA VAL A 663 -13.68 -11.60 -8.43
C VAL A 663 -14.67 -12.71 -8.07
N LYS A 664 -15.92 -12.34 -7.81
CA LYS A 664 -17.04 -13.28 -7.54
C LYS A 664 -17.89 -13.46 -8.80
N LEU A 665 -18.15 -14.70 -9.22
CA LEU A 665 -19.03 -14.97 -10.35
C LEU A 665 -20.52 -14.82 -10.00
N GLN A 666 -20.87 -14.98 -8.72
CA GLN A 666 -22.22 -14.75 -8.22
C GLN A 666 -22.18 -13.79 -7.03
N ALA A 667 -23.08 -12.79 -7.03
CA ALA A 667 -23.20 -11.86 -5.92
C ALA A 667 -23.56 -12.62 -4.63
N ASN A 668 -22.80 -12.38 -3.55
CA ASN A 668 -22.94 -13.01 -2.24
C ASN A 668 -22.51 -14.49 -2.11
N ASP A 669 -21.88 -15.08 -3.13
CA ASP A 669 -21.30 -16.42 -3.00
C ASP A 669 -19.78 -16.35 -2.85
N GLU A 670 -19.28 -16.59 -1.63
CA GLU A 670 -17.85 -16.67 -1.40
C GLU A 670 -17.21 -17.84 -2.15
N GLU A 671 -17.92 -18.95 -2.40
CA GLU A 671 -17.39 -20.15 -3.06
C GLU A 671 -17.03 -19.94 -4.53
N THR A 672 -17.63 -18.94 -5.18
CA THR A 672 -17.31 -18.55 -6.57
C THR A 672 -16.22 -17.50 -6.69
N CYS A 673 -15.56 -17.11 -5.58
CA CYS A 673 -14.48 -16.13 -5.62
C CYS A 673 -13.16 -16.74 -6.09
N PHE A 674 -12.54 -16.16 -7.13
CA PHE A 674 -11.26 -16.55 -7.70
C PHE A 674 -10.45 -15.30 -8.11
N ASN A 675 -9.13 -15.42 -8.20
CA ASN A 675 -8.24 -14.30 -8.56
C ASN A 675 -7.06 -14.68 -9.46
N ALA A 676 -6.91 -15.97 -9.76
CA ALA A 676 -5.88 -16.49 -10.65
C ALA A 676 -6.42 -17.69 -11.44
N ILE A 677 -5.79 -17.95 -12.59
CA ILE A 677 -6.10 -19.08 -13.47
C ILE A 677 -4.84 -19.90 -13.67
N ILE A 678 -4.91 -21.21 -13.41
CA ILE A 678 -3.84 -22.16 -13.74
C ILE A 678 -4.18 -22.79 -15.09
N PRO A 679 -3.44 -22.48 -16.17
CA PRO A 679 -3.71 -23.05 -17.48
C PRO A 679 -3.64 -24.58 -17.44
N VAL A 680 -4.58 -25.26 -18.09
CA VAL A 680 -4.55 -26.72 -18.23
C VAL A 680 -5.12 -27.11 -19.58
N PHE A 681 -4.59 -28.17 -20.16
CA PHE A 681 -5.06 -28.73 -21.42
C PHE A 681 -5.51 -30.19 -21.25
N PRO A 682 -6.60 -30.58 -21.93
CA PRO A 682 -7.01 -31.98 -22.02
C PRO A 682 -5.89 -32.89 -22.59
N PRO A 683 -5.88 -34.19 -22.26
CA PRO A 683 -4.83 -35.12 -22.72
C PRO A 683 -4.63 -35.20 -24.25
N ASN A 684 -5.69 -35.04 -25.04
CA ASN A 684 -5.63 -34.99 -26.50
C ASN A 684 -5.09 -33.66 -27.06
N VAL A 685 -5.14 -32.57 -26.26
CA VAL A 685 -4.74 -31.23 -26.66
C VAL A 685 -3.33 -30.90 -26.18
N ALA A 686 -2.95 -31.32 -24.97
CA ALA A 686 -1.68 -30.96 -24.35
C ALA A 686 -0.43 -31.24 -25.23
N PRO A 687 -0.32 -32.41 -25.91
CA PRO A 687 0.82 -32.68 -26.78
C PRO A 687 0.95 -31.70 -27.96
N LEU A 688 -0.19 -31.23 -28.49
CA LEU A 688 -0.24 -30.28 -29.61
C LEU A 688 0.13 -28.85 -29.14
N MET A 689 -0.06 -28.57 -27.85
CA MET A 689 0.32 -27.29 -27.23
C MET A 689 1.80 -27.22 -26.82
N LYS A 690 2.54 -28.35 -26.88
CA LYS A 690 3.92 -28.47 -26.38
C LYS A 690 4.85 -27.36 -26.89
N ASN A 691 4.79 -27.04 -28.19
CA ASN A 691 5.67 -26.03 -28.79
C ASN A 691 5.31 -24.61 -28.32
N PHE A 692 4.02 -24.29 -28.20
CA PHE A 692 3.56 -23.01 -27.63
C PHE A 692 3.97 -22.86 -26.17
N MET A 693 3.83 -23.93 -25.37
CA MET A 693 4.16 -23.94 -23.93
C MET A 693 5.65 -23.68 -23.63
N ARG A 694 6.52 -23.79 -24.65
CA ARG A 694 7.96 -23.52 -24.57
C ARG A 694 8.34 -22.09 -24.93
N THR A 695 7.44 -21.33 -25.56
CA THR A 695 7.69 -19.94 -25.91
C THR A 695 7.74 -19.05 -24.66
N LYS A 696 8.49 -17.95 -24.72
CA LYS A 696 8.53 -16.97 -23.65
C LYS A 696 7.20 -16.25 -23.48
N ILE A 697 6.50 -15.96 -24.59
CA ILE A 697 5.16 -15.33 -24.56
C ILE A 697 4.17 -16.18 -23.76
N TYR A 698 4.16 -17.50 -23.95
CA TYR A 698 3.30 -18.37 -23.13
C TYR A 698 3.72 -18.38 -21.65
N ALA A 699 5.02 -18.33 -21.36
CA ALA A 699 5.51 -18.21 -19.98
C ALA A 699 5.04 -16.88 -19.34
N MET A 700 5.13 -15.75 -20.06
CA MET A 700 4.60 -14.45 -19.63
C MET A 700 3.09 -14.53 -19.34
N CYS A 701 2.32 -15.14 -20.25
CA CYS A 701 0.89 -15.34 -20.06
C CYS A 701 0.57 -16.17 -18.81
N CYS A 702 1.31 -17.24 -18.56
CA CYS A 702 1.15 -18.06 -17.36
C CYS A 702 1.50 -17.29 -16.09
N THR A 703 2.64 -16.58 -16.09
CA THR A 703 3.06 -15.75 -14.96
C THR A 703 2.01 -14.69 -14.65
N PHE A 704 1.48 -14.01 -15.67
CA PHE A 704 0.41 -13.03 -15.49
C PHE A 704 -0.90 -13.66 -15.02
N ALA A 705 -1.32 -14.79 -15.57
CA ALA A 705 -2.57 -15.46 -15.18
C ALA A 705 -2.55 -15.99 -13.73
N ILE A 706 -1.37 -16.39 -13.22
CA ILE A 706 -1.20 -17.00 -11.90
C ILE A 706 -0.81 -15.97 -10.82
N LEU A 707 0.16 -15.09 -11.13
CA LEU A 707 0.71 -14.12 -10.17
C LEU A 707 0.16 -12.70 -10.34
N LYS A 708 -0.58 -12.42 -11.42
CA LYS A 708 -1.13 -11.09 -11.75
C LYS A 708 -0.06 -9.99 -11.83
N ASN A 709 1.16 -10.37 -12.21
CA ASN A 709 2.28 -9.46 -12.39
C ASN A 709 2.77 -9.49 -13.85
N PRO A 710 2.57 -8.41 -14.63
CA PRO A 710 2.98 -8.34 -16.03
C PRO A 710 4.50 -8.07 -16.21
N HIS A 711 5.21 -7.72 -15.14
CA HIS A 711 6.63 -7.33 -15.19
C HIS A 711 7.59 -8.51 -15.01
N ILE A 712 7.10 -9.66 -14.58
CA ILE A 712 7.92 -10.85 -14.26
C ILE A 712 7.66 -11.93 -15.30
N ILE A 713 8.73 -12.63 -15.69
CA ILE A 713 8.66 -13.86 -16.49
C ILE A 713 9.32 -14.95 -15.66
N ASP A 714 8.54 -15.91 -15.21
CA ASP A 714 9.06 -17.04 -14.46
C ASP A 714 8.62 -18.35 -15.14
N TYR A 715 9.61 -19.04 -15.69
CA TYR A 715 9.43 -20.29 -16.43
C TYR A 715 8.98 -21.47 -15.55
N ASN A 716 9.12 -21.37 -14.23
CA ASN A 716 8.72 -22.40 -13.26
C ASN A 716 7.32 -22.17 -12.69
N VAL A 717 6.75 -20.96 -12.79
CA VAL A 717 5.43 -20.62 -12.23
C VAL A 717 4.35 -21.60 -12.64
N HIS A 718 4.26 -21.93 -13.93
CA HIS A 718 3.19 -22.79 -14.41
C HIS A 718 3.31 -24.22 -13.83
N MET A 719 4.52 -24.80 -13.88
CA MET A 719 4.76 -26.15 -13.34
C MET A 719 4.54 -26.22 -11.83
N ALA A 720 4.98 -25.20 -11.10
CA ALA A 720 4.75 -25.09 -9.67
C ALA A 720 3.24 -25.01 -9.34
N ALA A 721 2.50 -24.16 -10.06
CA ALA A 721 1.05 -24.01 -9.87
C ALA A 721 0.30 -25.32 -10.17
N LEU A 722 0.67 -26.05 -11.22
CA LEU A 722 0.13 -27.38 -11.52
C LEU A 722 0.36 -28.36 -10.36
N GLY A 723 1.57 -28.42 -9.81
CA GLY A 723 1.90 -29.29 -8.67
C GLY A 723 1.16 -28.92 -7.39
N ILE A 724 1.03 -27.62 -7.11
CA ILE A 724 0.31 -27.11 -5.93
C ILE A 724 -1.19 -27.39 -6.07
N ALA A 725 -1.76 -27.18 -7.26
CA ALA A 725 -3.16 -27.51 -7.54
C ALA A 725 -3.41 -29.01 -7.38
N TRP A 726 -2.49 -29.86 -7.85
CA TRP A 726 -2.57 -31.30 -7.69
C TRP A 726 -2.55 -31.71 -6.20
N VAL A 727 -1.60 -31.22 -5.40
CA VAL A 727 -1.57 -31.49 -3.94
C VAL A 727 -2.85 -31.00 -3.25
N ARG A 728 -3.35 -29.83 -3.66
CA ARG A 728 -4.60 -29.28 -3.11
C ARG A 728 -5.81 -30.16 -3.43
N ILE A 729 -5.88 -30.71 -4.64
CA ILE A 729 -6.94 -31.66 -5.03
C ILE A 729 -6.87 -32.93 -4.17
N LEU A 730 -5.66 -33.46 -3.91
CA LEU A 730 -5.48 -34.62 -3.03
C LEU A 730 -5.94 -34.33 -1.60
N PHE A 731 -5.67 -33.12 -1.09
CA PHE A 731 -6.13 -32.68 0.21
C PHE A 731 -7.66 -32.57 0.31
N GLU A 732 -8.30 -31.96 -0.68
CA GLU A 732 -9.76 -31.74 -0.69
C GLU A 732 -10.55 -33.02 -1.01
N ASN A 733 -9.93 -33.99 -1.69
CA ASN A 733 -10.56 -35.25 -2.14
C ASN A 733 -9.66 -36.46 -1.84
N PRO A 734 -9.44 -36.82 -0.56
CA PRO A 734 -8.52 -37.89 -0.17
C PRO A 734 -9.11 -39.29 -0.40
N VAL A 735 -10.44 -39.42 -0.50
CA VAL A 735 -11.14 -40.71 -0.67
C VAL A 735 -11.25 -41.10 -2.15
N GLN A 736 -11.05 -42.40 -2.43
CA GLN A 736 -11.21 -42.99 -3.77
C GLN A 736 -12.49 -43.86 -3.82
N PRO A 737 -13.22 -43.91 -4.97
CA PRO A 737 -12.96 -43.18 -6.22
C PRO A 737 -13.38 -41.70 -6.13
N ARG A 738 -12.54 -40.80 -6.65
CA ARG A 738 -12.86 -39.35 -6.71
C ARG A 738 -13.99 -39.06 -7.71
N PRO A 739 -14.74 -37.95 -7.55
CA PRO A 739 -15.72 -37.50 -8.54
C PRO A 739 -15.13 -37.39 -9.95
N GLU A 740 -15.95 -37.64 -10.98
CA GLU A 740 -15.49 -37.69 -12.37
C GLU A 740 -14.78 -36.40 -12.82
N TYR A 741 -15.34 -35.23 -12.52
CA TYR A 741 -14.72 -33.94 -12.86
C TYR A 741 -13.36 -33.73 -12.17
N VAL A 742 -13.17 -34.29 -10.97
CA VAL A 742 -11.88 -34.25 -10.24
C VAL A 742 -10.87 -35.16 -10.93
N ARG A 743 -11.28 -36.36 -11.32
CA ARG A 743 -10.42 -37.30 -12.07
C ARG A 743 -10.01 -36.72 -13.42
N TYR A 744 -10.94 -36.10 -14.15
CA TYR A 744 -10.64 -35.42 -15.41
C TYR A 744 -9.65 -34.27 -15.21
N ARG A 745 -9.84 -33.43 -14.18
CA ARG A 745 -8.92 -32.34 -13.84
C ARG A 745 -7.50 -32.83 -13.53
N ILE A 746 -7.36 -33.92 -12.77
CA ILE A 746 -6.05 -34.55 -12.51
C ILE A 746 -5.38 -34.97 -13.82
N LYS A 747 -6.12 -35.63 -14.73
CA LYS A 747 -5.59 -36.02 -16.05
C LYS A 747 -5.15 -34.81 -16.88
N CYS A 748 -5.88 -33.70 -16.84
CA CYS A 748 -5.48 -32.46 -17.54
C CYS A 748 -4.20 -31.86 -16.94
N ILE A 749 -4.07 -31.85 -15.60
CA ILE A 749 -2.86 -31.41 -14.92
C ILE A 749 -1.66 -32.26 -15.35
N GLU A 750 -1.80 -33.59 -15.29
CA GLU A 750 -0.75 -34.54 -15.66
C GLU A 750 -0.34 -34.40 -17.12
N ALA A 751 -1.31 -34.34 -18.04
CA ALA A 751 -1.05 -34.19 -19.47
C ALA A 751 -0.33 -32.86 -19.80
N THR A 752 -0.71 -31.78 -19.13
CA THR A 752 -0.07 -30.46 -19.26
C THR A 752 1.33 -30.48 -18.68
N ALA A 753 1.51 -31.00 -17.46
CA ALA A 753 2.80 -31.11 -16.79
C ALA A 753 3.79 -32.00 -17.56
N ALA A 754 3.32 -33.06 -18.21
CA ALA A 754 4.14 -33.96 -19.02
C ALA A 754 4.87 -33.22 -20.16
N GLN A 755 4.32 -32.12 -20.69
CA GLN A 755 4.96 -31.34 -21.76
C GLN A 755 6.23 -30.60 -21.28
N TYR A 756 6.36 -30.42 -19.96
CA TYR A 756 7.55 -29.83 -19.33
C TYR A 756 8.64 -30.85 -18.97
N SER A 757 8.34 -32.16 -19.02
CA SER A 757 9.25 -33.22 -18.55
C SER A 757 10.62 -33.27 -19.24
N GLU A 758 10.70 -32.81 -20.49
CA GLU A 758 11.94 -32.74 -21.26
C GLU A 758 12.78 -31.48 -20.98
N ARG A 759 12.29 -30.51 -20.19
CA ARG A 759 13.10 -29.33 -19.86
C ARG A 759 14.31 -29.77 -19.04
N PRO A 760 15.54 -29.32 -19.39
CA PRO A 760 16.76 -29.77 -18.74
C PRO A 760 16.74 -29.65 -17.21
N SER A 761 16.21 -28.54 -16.68
CA SER A 761 16.11 -28.31 -15.24
C SER A 761 15.24 -29.34 -14.51
N PHE A 762 14.11 -29.74 -15.09
CA PHE A 762 13.23 -30.76 -14.50
C PHE A 762 13.78 -32.17 -14.68
N ALA A 763 14.37 -32.48 -15.83
CA ALA A 763 15.04 -33.76 -16.06
C ALA A 763 16.18 -33.97 -15.06
N LYS A 764 17.08 -32.99 -14.90
CA LYS A 764 18.18 -33.03 -13.93
C LYS A 764 17.68 -33.15 -12.49
N TYR A 765 16.62 -32.44 -12.12
CA TYR A 765 16.04 -32.56 -10.78
C TYR A 765 15.43 -33.94 -10.53
N ARG A 766 14.72 -34.51 -11.51
CA ARG A 766 14.18 -35.88 -11.43
C ARG A 766 15.30 -36.91 -11.28
N ASP A 767 16.35 -36.78 -12.08
CA ASP A 767 17.47 -37.71 -12.07
C ASP A 767 18.20 -37.63 -10.72
N LEU A 768 18.42 -36.41 -10.19
CA LEU A 768 18.94 -36.24 -8.84
C LEU A 768 18.01 -36.80 -7.76
N LEU A 769 16.69 -36.65 -7.89
CA LEU A 769 15.72 -37.21 -6.94
C LEU A 769 15.81 -38.74 -6.89
N LYS A 770 16.10 -39.38 -8.03
CA LYS A 770 16.32 -40.83 -8.17
C LYS A 770 17.68 -41.27 -7.63
N GLU A 771 18.76 -40.57 -8.00
CA GLU A 771 20.15 -40.97 -7.72
C GLU A 771 20.64 -40.54 -6.33
N ASN A 772 20.21 -39.36 -5.86
CA ASN A 772 20.59 -38.79 -4.57
C ASN A 772 19.43 -37.98 -3.97
N THR A 773 18.42 -38.70 -3.51
CA THR A 773 17.20 -38.17 -2.90
C THR A 773 17.47 -37.14 -1.80
N ASN A 774 18.49 -37.37 -0.96
CA ASN A 774 18.80 -36.48 0.17
C ASN A 774 19.25 -35.11 -0.34
N GLN A 775 20.10 -35.03 -1.36
CA GLN A 775 20.48 -33.74 -1.95
C GLN A 775 19.30 -33.06 -2.67
N ALA A 776 18.43 -33.82 -3.35
CA ALA A 776 17.29 -33.26 -4.07
C ALA A 776 16.21 -32.62 -3.17
N ILE A 777 16.09 -33.07 -1.91
CA ILE A 777 15.06 -32.62 -0.95
C ILE A 777 15.65 -31.63 0.08
N MET A 778 16.95 -31.43 0.12
CA MET A 778 17.60 -30.52 1.06
C MET A 778 17.29 -29.04 0.78
N THR A 779 17.01 -28.24 1.81
CA THR A 779 16.80 -26.77 1.65
C THR A 779 18.09 -26.01 1.34
N GLU A 780 19.21 -26.55 1.80
CA GLU A 780 20.56 -25.95 1.76
C GLU A 780 21.54 -26.86 1.00
N SER A 781 21.09 -27.45 -0.12
CA SER A 781 21.99 -28.28 -0.94
C SER A 781 23.14 -27.44 -1.48
N THR A 782 24.29 -28.09 -1.67
CA THR A 782 25.49 -27.53 -2.28
C THR A 782 25.63 -27.91 -3.76
N VAL A 783 24.70 -28.73 -4.28
CA VAL A 783 24.72 -29.19 -5.67
C VAL A 783 24.26 -28.07 -6.59
N GLU A 784 25.00 -27.79 -7.65
CA GLU A 784 24.60 -26.84 -8.69
C GLU A 784 23.92 -27.56 -9.86
N ILE A 785 22.79 -27.00 -10.30
CA ILE A 785 22.09 -27.40 -11.53
C ILE A 785 21.96 -26.14 -12.40
N ASP A 786 22.52 -26.19 -13.61
CA ASP A 786 22.47 -25.10 -14.60
C ASP A 786 23.03 -23.76 -14.07
N GLY A 787 24.13 -23.80 -13.30
CA GLY A 787 24.78 -22.62 -12.73
C GLY A 787 24.05 -22.00 -11.53
N SER A 788 23.02 -22.68 -11.01
CA SER A 788 22.29 -22.27 -9.81
C SER A 788 22.35 -23.36 -8.74
N THR A 789 22.60 -22.97 -7.49
CA THR A 789 22.54 -23.92 -6.36
C THR A 789 21.12 -24.47 -6.26
N LEU A 790 20.98 -25.80 -6.37
CA LEU A 790 19.71 -26.46 -6.18
C LEU A 790 19.24 -26.24 -4.75
N LYS A 791 18.01 -25.78 -4.58
CA LYS A 791 17.34 -25.73 -3.28
C LYS A 791 15.99 -26.42 -3.41
N CYS A 792 15.59 -27.18 -2.39
CA CYS A 792 14.24 -27.72 -2.30
C CYS A 792 13.38 -26.83 -1.41
N GLU A 793 12.77 -25.82 -2.01
CA GLU A 793 12.12 -24.74 -1.28
C GLU A 793 10.71 -25.12 -0.79
N SER A 794 10.13 -26.16 -1.37
CA SER A 794 8.81 -26.70 -1.04
C SER A 794 8.80 -28.21 -1.26
N LEU A 795 8.09 -28.95 -0.40
CA LEU A 795 7.97 -30.41 -0.54
C LEU A 795 6.95 -30.80 -1.62
N VAL A 796 6.14 -29.86 -2.10
CA VAL A 796 5.26 -30.06 -3.26
C VAL A 796 6.07 -30.43 -4.51
N LYS A 797 7.26 -29.85 -4.69
CA LYS A 797 8.14 -30.11 -5.85
C LYS A 797 8.58 -31.57 -5.94
N PRO A 798 9.25 -32.17 -4.93
CA PRO A 798 9.63 -33.58 -4.99
C PRO A 798 8.41 -34.53 -5.02
N MET A 799 7.30 -34.20 -4.33
CA MET A 799 6.07 -34.99 -4.41
C MET A 799 5.52 -35.07 -5.84
N PHE A 800 5.36 -33.91 -6.49
CA PHE A 800 4.77 -33.84 -7.82
C PHE A 800 5.69 -34.40 -8.90
N ILE A 801 7.00 -34.13 -8.82
CA ILE A 801 7.97 -34.68 -9.78
C ILE A 801 8.08 -36.21 -9.64
N LEU A 802 8.06 -36.76 -8.43
CA LEU A 802 8.01 -38.21 -8.23
C LEU A 802 6.76 -38.82 -8.87
N HIS A 803 5.59 -38.25 -8.61
CA HIS A 803 4.33 -38.69 -9.22
C HIS A 803 4.43 -38.74 -10.75
N MET A 804 4.86 -37.64 -11.37
CA MET A 804 5.03 -37.56 -12.82
C MET A 804 6.03 -38.61 -13.35
N ALA A 805 7.16 -38.83 -12.65
CA ALA A 805 8.17 -39.80 -13.06
C ALA A 805 7.68 -41.26 -12.96
N VAL A 806 6.86 -41.58 -11.94
CA VAL A 806 6.24 -42.89 -11.78
C VAL A 806 5.21 -43.14 -12.88
N GLN A 807 4.32 -42.17 -13.14
CA GLN A 807 3.32 -42.28 -14.22
C GLN A 807 3.98 -42.43 -15.60
N ALA A 808 5.10 -41.74 -15.82
CA ALA A 808 5.91 -41.86 -17.03
C ALA A 808 6.79 -43.12 -17.09
N LYS A 809 6.74 -44.01 -16.08
CA LYS A 809 7.59 -45.21 -15.95
C LYS A 809 9.10 -44.95 -15.97
N GLN A 810 9.52 -43.75 -15.54
CA GLN A 810 10.94 -43.36 -15.42
C GLN A 810 11.54 -43.80 -14.07
N ILE A 811 10.69 -43.93 -13.05
CA ILE A 811 11.00 -44.54 -11.76
C ILE A 811 9.95 -45.64 -11.52
N THR A 812 10.38 -46.89 -11.52
CA THR A 812 9.50 -48.06 -11.36
C THR A 812 9.85 -48.93 -10.15
N GLU A 813 11.07 -48.77 -9.63
CA GLU A 813 11.58 -49.54 -8.50
C GLU A 813 10.84 -49.13 -7.21
N ASN A 814 10.03 -50.04 -6.66
CA ASN A 814 9.25 -49.78 -5.43
C ASN A 814 10.18 -49.36 -4.26
N VAL A 815 11.36 -49.97 -4.13
CA VAL A 815 12.36 -49.61 -3.10
C VAL A 815 12.77 -48.13 -3.21
N THR A 816 13.03 -47.66 -4.43
CA THR A 816 13.42 -46.26 -4.71
C THR A 816 12.27 -45.31 -4.39
N ILE A 817 11.05 -45.62 -4.82
CA ILE A 817 9.84 -44.82 -4.53
C ILE A 817 9.62 -44.73 -3.01
N LYS A 818 9.70 -45.88 -2.31
CA LYS A 818 9.55 -45.97 -0.86
C LYS A 818 10.59 -45.13 -0.12
N ASN A 819 11.85 -45.15 -0.56
CA ASN A 819 12.91 -44.34 0.02
C ASN A 819 12.63 -42.83 -0.15
N ILE A 820 12.25 -42.40 -1.35
CA ILE A 820 11.90 -40.99 -1.62
C ILE A 820 10.74 -40.53 -0.74
N VAL A 821 9.68 -41.34 -0.61
CA VAL A 821 8.54 -41.03 0.26
C VAL A 821 8.98 -40.93 1.73
N LYS A 822 9.81 -41.85 2.23
CA LYS A 822 10.36 -41.78 3.59
C LYS A 822 11.15 -40.48 3.81
N THR A 823 12.03 -40.10 2.88
CA THR A 823 12.80 -38.85 2.98
C THR A 823 11.91 -37.60 2.97
N ILE A 824 10.85 -37.57 2.14
CA ILE A 824 9.85 -36.48 2.14
C ILE A 824 9.18 -36.35 3.52
N LEU A 825 8.84 -37.46 4.18
CA LEU A 825 8.20 -37.44 5.51
C LEU A 825 9.14 -36.94 6.61
N VAL A 826 10.40 -37.39 6.61
CA VAL A 826 11.43 -36.90 7.54
C VAL A 826 11.59 -35.39 7.41
N GLU A 827 11.67 -34.88 6.18
CA GLU A 827 11.79 -33.43 5.96
C GLU A 827 10.50 -32.66 6.25
N TYR A 828 9.32 -33.24 6.01
CA TYR A 828 8.06 -32.62 6.39
C TYR A 828 7.99 -32.38 7.89
N ILE A 829 8.24 -33.41 8.71
CA ILE A 829 8.22 -33.32 10.17
C ILE A 829 9.34 -32.36 10.63
N GLY A 830 10.55 -32.51 10.09
CA GLY A 830 11.69 -31.67 10.41
C GLY A 830 11.46 -30.18 10.16
N ARG A 831 10.94 -29.81 8.98
CA ARG A 831 10.63 -28.42 8.62
C ARG A 831 9.47 -27.84 9.42
N CYS A 832 8.49 -28.66 9.80
CA CYS A 832 7.40 -28.22 10.68
C CYS A 832 7.90 -27.95 12.11
N LEU A 833 8.67 -28.86 12.69
CA LEU A 833 9.15 -28.74 14.07
C LEU A 833 10.24 -27.68 14.24
N SER A 834 11.17 -27.54 13.28
CA SER A 834 12.26 -26.55 13.34
C SER A 834 11.75 -25.11 13.41
N ASN A 835 10.59 -24.81 12.83
CA ASN A 835 9.96 -23.49 12.89
C ASN A 835 9.36 -23.21 14.29
N ASN A 836 8.77 -24.24 14.91
CA ASN A 836 8.21 -24.13 16.26
C ASN A 836 9.32 -23.99 17.30
N LEU A 837 10.39 -24.79 17.18
CA LEU A 837 11.57 -24.73 18.08
C LEU A 837 12.29 -23.38 18.05
N LYS A 838 12.34 -22.68 16.89
CA LYS A 838 13.00 -21.36 16.76
C LYS A 838 12.14 -20.20 17.29
N ARG A 839 10.82 -20.27 17.19
CA ARG A 839 9.90 -19.21 17.68
C ARG A 839 9.73 -19.24 19.20
N ASP A 840 9.96 -20.39 19.81
CA ASP A 840 9.65 -20.64 21.22
C ASP A 840 10.78 -20.34 22.21
N ASN A 841 11.98 -19.96 21.75
CA ASN A 841 13.06 -19.57 22.66
C ASN A 841 12.73 -18.30 23.48
N ASP A 842 11.77 -17.48 23.03
CA ASP A 842 11.30 -16.27 23.72
C ASP A 842 9.84 -16.38 24.22
N SER A 843 9.19 -17.56 24.12
CA SER A 843 7.75 -17.75 24.34
C SER A 843 7.43 -18.70 25.51
N VAL A 844 6.32 -18.48 26.20
CA VAL A 844 5.80 -19.32 27.31
C VAL A 844 5.37 -20.72 26.81
N ASN A 845 5.23 -20.92 25.49
CA ASN A 845 4.69 -22.15 24.89
C ASN A 845 5.77 -22.95 24.15
N LYS A 846 6.90 -23.26 24.82
CA LYS A 846 7.96 -24.05 24.20
C LYS A 846 7.47 -25.44 23.80
N THR A 847 7.61 -25.77 22.52
CA THR A 847 7.38 -27.12 22.01
C THR A 847 8.36 -28.10 22.67
N THR A 848 7.83 -29.06 23.44
CA THR A 848 8.61 -30.03 24.24
C THR A 848 8.60 -31.43 23.64
N TYR A 849 9.47 -32.32 24.13
CA TYR A 849 9.36 -33.75 23.79
C TYR A 849 8.03 -34.32 24.30
N SER A 850 7.63 -33.90 25.50
CA SER A 850 6.37 -34.33 26.13
C SER A 850 5.15 -34.07 25.23
N ASP A 851 5.10 -32.95 24.48
CA ASP A 851 4.00 -32.65 23.55
C ASP A 851 3.75 -33.73 22.48
N TYR A 852 4.80 -34.42 22.04
CA TYR A 852 4.73 -35.40 20.95
C TYR A 852 4.88 -36.84 21.43
N PHE A 853 5.41 -37.07 22.63
CA PHE A 853 5.71 -38.41 23.12
C PHE A 853 4.89 -38.83 24.35
N THR A 854 3.89 -38.03 24.74
CA THR A 854 2.87 -38.42 25.71
C THR A 854 1.45 -38.14 25.16
N GLU A 855 0.49 -39.00 25.49
CA GLU A 855 -0.92 -38.62 25.39
C GLU A 855 -1.17 -37.58 26.49
N SER A 856 -1.70 -36.42 26.10
CA SER A 856 -1.87 -35.23 26.96
C SER A 856 -2.19 -35.59 28.40
N PHE A 857 -1.48 -35.01 29.38
CA PHE A 857 -1.78 -35.10 30.82
C PHE A 857 -3.21 -34.59 31.11
N THR A 858 -4.23 -35.38 30.78
CA THR A 858 -5.62 -35.15 31.14
C THR A 858 -5.93 -35.63 32.56
N ASP A 859 -4.96 -36.25 33.23
CA ASP A 859 -5.08 -36.66 34.62
C ASP A 859 -4.78 -35.50 35.58
N GLN A 860 -5.58 -34.44 35.48
CA GLN A 860 -5.70 -33.51 36.61
C GLN A 860 -6.21 -34.23 37.87
N GLU A 861 -6.86 -35.39 37.72
CA GLU A 861 -7.39 -36.21 38.83
C GLU A 861 -6.30 -36.99 39.59
N ASN A 862 -5.35 -37.65 38.92
CA ASN A 862 -4.25 -38.35 39.61
C ASN A 862 -3.26 -37.37 40.24
N ILE A 863 -2.93 -36.29 39.53
CA ILE A 863 -2.16 -35.17 40.10
C ILE A 863 -2.91 -34.60 41.33
N SER A 864 -4.24 -34.60 41.36
CA SER A 864 -5.00 -34.08 42.51
C SER A 864 -4.96 -34.98 43.76
N GLN A 865 -4.83 -36.30 43.64
CA GLN A 865 -4.75 -37.18 44.80
C GLN A 865 -3.36 -37.17 45.44
N ASP A 866 -2.33 -37.21 44.61
CA ASP A 866 -0.93 -37.09 45.03
C ASP A 866 -0.62 -35.70 45.58
N VAL A 867 -1.15 -34.64 44.95
CA VAL A 867 -1.04 -33.28 45.47
C VAL A 867 -1.65 -33.17 46.87
N LYS A 868 -2.79 -33.81 47.16
CA LYS A 868 -3.36 -33.81 48.53
C LYS A 868 -2.44 -34.55 49.52
N LYS A 869 -1.96 -35.74 49.18
CA LYS A 869 -0.99 -36.52 49.99
C LYS A 869 0.26 -35.66 50.32
N TYR A 870 0.85 -35.00 49.33
CA TYR A 870 2.04 -34.17 49.53
C TYR A 870 1.75 -32.85 50.24
N ILE A 871 0.56 -32.26 50.03
CA ILE A 871 0.09 -31.11 50.81
C ILE A 871 -0.02 -31.47 52.28
N ASP A 872 -0.59 -32.63 52.61
CA ASP A 872 -0.73 -33.09 53.99
C ASP A 872 0.63 -33.41 54.64
N GLU A 873 1.58 -33.99 53.88
CA GLU A 873 2.96 -34.20 54.34
C GLU A 873 3.71 -32.87 54.57
N ILE A 874 3.48 -31.87 53.71
CA ILE A 874 4.08 -30.54 53.86
C ILE A 874 3.43 -29.77 55.01
N LYS A 875 2.11 -29.89 55.21
CA LYS A 875 1.41 -29.39 56.39
C LYS A 875 2.00 -30.02 57.65
N ALA A 876 2.26 -31.33 57.67
CA ALA A 876 2.89 -32.02 58.80
C ALA A 876 4.35 -31.58 59.04
N LYS A 877 5.11 -31.20 57.99
CA LYS A 877 6.47 -30.65 58.14
C LYS A 877 6.50 -29.19 58.57
N LEU A 878 5.54 -28.39 58.13
CA LEU A 878 5.43 -26.96 58.47
C LEU A 878 4.75 -26.75 59.83
N ALA A 879 4.01 -27.73 60.33
CA ALA A 879 3.32 -27.69 61.61
C ALA A 879 3.77 -28.82 62.55
N VAL A 880 4.48 -28.47 63.61
CA VAL A 880 4.48 -29.26 64.84
C VAL A 880 3.09 -29.06 65.49
N ASN A 881 2.10 -29.88 65.12
CA ASN A 881 0.81 -30.06 65.81
C ASN A 881 -0.10 -28.84 66.09
N GLU A 882 0.05 -27.68 65.45
CA GLU A 882 -0.92 -26.57 65.58
C GLU A 882 -1.78 -26.39 64.33
N ASP A 883 -3.10 -26.51 64.47
CA ASP A 883 -4.11 -26.33 63.41
C ASP A 883 -4.15 -24.92 62.79
N ASN A 884 -3.36 -23.97 63.30
CA ASN A 884 -3.42 -22.56 62.88
C ASN A 884 -2.05 -22.01 62.46
N LEU A 885 -1.82 -21.94 61.14
CA LEU A 885 -0.62 -21.37 60.52
C LEU A 885 -0.32 -19.92 60.96
N LEU A 886 -1.33 -19.16 61.39
CA LEU A 886 -1.15 -17.79 61.89
C LEU A 886 -0.34 -17.75 63.18
N LYS A 887 -0.38 -18.80 64.01
CA LYS A 887 0.43 -18.89 65.24
C LYS A 887 1.92 -19.12 64.96
N VAL A 888 2.23 -19.71 63.80
CA VAL A 888 3.61 -20.04 63.39
C VAL A 888 4.21 -18.92 62.55
N PHE A 889 3.45 -18.36 61.61
CA PHE A 889 3.93 -17.34 60.67
C PHE A 889 3.31 -15.98 60.95
N TYR A 890 4.17 -14.98 61.18
CA TYR A 890 3.74 -13.62 61.49
C TYR A 890 3.18 -12.89 60.27
N PHE A 891 3.65 -13.16 59.05
CA PHE A 891 3.12 -12.53 57.83
C PHE A 891 3.21 -13.47 56.61
N GLU A 892 2.44 -13.15 55.57
CA GLU A 892 2.24 -13.96 54.36
C GLU A 892 3.55 -14.45 53.73
N GLU A 893 4.55 -13.56 53.61
CA GLU A 893 5.82 -13.86 52.96
C GLU A 893 6.68 -14.87 53.75
N GLN A 894 6.55 -14.93 55.08
CA GLN A 894 7.20 -15.99 55.87
C GLN A 894 6.56 -17.36 55.60
N CYS A 895 5.23 -17.41 55.52
CA CYS A 895 4.50 -18.62 55.15
C CYS A 895 4.89 -19.07 53.75
N ARG A 896 4.95 -18.15 52.78
CA ARG A 896 5.38 -18.41 51.40
C ARG A 896 6.78 -19.02 51.32
N LYS A 897 7.78 -18.38 51.94
CA LYS A 897 9.18 -18.87 51.92
C LYS A 897 9.35 -20.22 52.62
N ALA A 898 8.64 -20.44 53.73
CA ALA A 898 8.67 -21.71 54.43
C ALA A 898 8.01 -22.81 53.58
N ALA A 899 6.87 -22.52 52.96
CA ALA A 899 6.19 -23.44 52.05
C ALA A 899 7.03 -23.75 50.80
N GLU A 900 7.72 -22.77 50.21
CA GLU A 900 8.64 -22.98 49.08
C GLU A 900 9.77 -23.95 49.45
N LYS A 901 10.38 -23.76 50.62
CA LYS A 901 11.45 -24.63 51.12
C LYS A 901 10.95 -26.05 51.39
N ALA A 902 9.83 -26.20 52.10
CA ALA A 902 9.25 -27.51 52.41
C ALA A 902 8.76 -28.26 51.15
N THR A 903 8.22 -27.53 50.17
CA THR A 903 7.84 -28.08 48.86
C THR A 903 9.05 -28.68 48.16
N LYS A 904 10.16 -27.94 48.11
CA LYS A 904 11.38 -28.42 47.47
C LYS A 904 11.89 -29.71 48.12
N GLU A 905 11.90 -29.77 49.44
CA GLU A 905 12.34 -30.95 50.20
C GLU A 905 11.44 -32.18 49.96
N VAL A 906 10.12 -32.00 49.90
CA VAL A 906 9.16 -33.12 49.64
C VAL A 906 9.21 -33.57 48.18
N VAL A 907 9.36 -32.63 47.25
CA VAL A 907 9.59 -32.93 45.83
C VAL A 907 10.88 -33.74 45.63
N ASP A 908 11.97 -33.35 46.29
CA ASP A 908 13.26 -34.05 46.19
C ASP A 908 13.17 -35.48 46.78
N LEU A 909 12.37 -35.67 47.84
CA LEU A 909 12.11 -36.98 48.47
C LEU A 909 11.32 -37.94 47.57
N HIS A 910 10.31 -37.43 46.85
CA HIS A 910 9.38 -38.25 46.04
C HIS A 910 9.65 -38.18 44.53
N TYR A 911 10.78 -37.62 44.12
CA TYR A 911 11.14 -37.43 42.71
C TYR A 911 11.05 -38.72 41.87
N VAL A 912 11.46 -39.85 42.45
CA VAL A 912 11.44 -41.16 41.77
C VAL A 912 10.01 -41.69 41.60
N GLU A 913 9.15 -41.52 42.59
CA GLU A 913 7.73 -41.91 42.56
C GLU A 913 6.95 -41.03 41.56
N LEU A 914 7.22 -39.73 41.54
CA LEU A 914 6.62 -38.76 40.61
C LEU A 914 7.06 -38.91 39.14
N SER A 915 8.12 -39.69 38.87
CA SER A 915 8.71 -39.88 37.53
C SER A 915 8.66 -41.32 37.02
N SER A 916 8.14 -42.25 37.83
CA SER A 916 7.83 -43.61 37.42
C SER A 916 6.43 -43.63 36.77
N ASP A 917 6.28 -44.38 35.68
CA ASP A 917 5.02 -44.61 34.95
C ASP A 917 4.50 -43.53 33.99
N ILE A 918 5.34 -42.67 33.39
CA ILE A 918 4.91 -41.88 32.21
C ILE A 918 4.88 -42.80 30.97
N PRO A 919 3.71 -43.10 30.37
CA PRO A 919 3.63 -43.92 29.17
C PRO A 919 4.19 -43.14 27.98
N ILE A 920 5.28 -43.64 27.40
CA ILE A 920 5.90 -43.04 26.21
C ILE A 920 5.24 -43.60 24.95
N LYS A 921 4.52 -42.75 24.24
CA LYS A 921 3.85 -43.10 22.99
C LYS A 921 3.73 -41.87 22.10
N ILE A 922 3.89 -42.06 20.80
CA ILE A 922 3.75 -40.97 19.82
C ILE A 922 2.32 -40.41 19.84
N ASN A 923 2.21 -39.09 19.94
CA ASN A 923 0.95 -38.36 19.88
C ASN A 923 0.60 -38.07 18.41
N THR A 924 -0.01 -39.05 17.74
CA THR A 924 -0.38 -38.96 16.33
C THR A 924 -1.35 -37.80 16.05
N ARG A 925 -2.16 -37.37 17.03
CA ARG A 925 -3.03 -36.19 16.90
C ARG A 925 -2.21 -34.92 16.68
N LYS A 926 -1.14 -34.71 17.45
CA LYS A 926 -0.23 -33.56 17.30
C LYS A 926 0.54 -33.62 15.99
N VAL A 927 1.00 -34.81 15.59
CA VAL A 927 1.67 -35.01 14.27
C VAL A 927 0.71 -34.66 13.11
N ASN A 928 -0.54 -35.11 13.18
CA ASN A 928 -1.57 -34.80 12.16
C ASN A 928 -1.89 -33.29 12.06
N GLN A 929 -1.61 -32.52 13.11
CA GLN A 929 -1.82 -31.06 13.16
C GLN A 929 -0.60 -30.26 12.67
N LEU A 930 0.55 -30.90 12.44
CA LEU A 930 1.73 -30.22 11.88
C LEU A 930 1.38 -29.60 10.53
N ARG A 931 1.71 -28.31 10.36
CA ARG A 931 1.58 -27.60 9.08
C ARG A 931 2.56 -26.44 9.03
N ASN A 932 3.31 -26.32 7.93
CA ASN A 932 4.20 -25.19 7.68
C ASN A 932 4.16 -24.79 6.21
N VAL A 933 3.25 -23.88 5.86
CA VAL A 933 3.04 -23.45 4.46
C VAL A 933 4.30 -22.80 3.87
N SER A 934 5.07 -22.06 4.66
CA SER A 934 6.27 -21.35 4.19
C SER A 934 7.45 -22.27 3.87
N ALA A 935 7.59 -23.40 4.57
CA ALA A 935 8.76 -24.29 4.40
C ALA A 935 8.43 -25.60 3.67
N CYS A 936 7.20 -26.10 3.78
CA CYS A 936 6.76 -27.36 3.18
C CYS A 936 5.86 -27.16 1.95
N GLY A 937 5.29 -25.96 1.77
CA GLY A 937 4.12 -25.74 0.91
C GLY A 937 2.81 -26.09 1.63
N ASP A 938 1.66 -25.94 0.96
CA ASP A 938 0.35 -26.26 1.53
C ASP A 938 0.08 -27.78 1.58
N VAL A 939 0.95 -28.51 2.29
CA VAL A 939 0.92 -29.96 2.46
C VAL A 939 0.39 -30.30 3.85
N SER A 940 -0.39 -31.37 3.94
CA SER A 940 -0.88 -31.94 5.21
C SER A 940 -0.48 -33.40 5.36
N TRP A 941 -0.57 -33.94 6.58
CA TRP A 941 -0.34 -35.36 6.83
C TRP A 941 -1.26 -36.29 6.01
N ALA A 942 -2.55 -35.92 5.89
CA ALA A 942 -3.51 -36.65 5.07
C ALA A 942 -3.14 -36.63 3.58
N SER A 943 -2.65 -35.49 3.07
CA SER A 943 -2.17 -35.35 1.69
C SER A 943 -0.97 -36.25 1.44
N LEU A 944 -0.03 -36.36 2.39
CA LEU A 944 1.16 -37.22 2.29
C LEU A 944 0.79 -38.71 2.23
N LYS A 945 -0.16 -39.15 3.07
CA LYS A 945 -0.66 -40.53 3.04
C LYS A 945 -1.37 -40.87 1.74
N THR A 946 -2.14 -39.91 1.20
CA THR A 946 -2.81 -40.05 -0.10
C THR A 946 -1.78 -40.10 -1.24
N PHE A 947 -0.79 -39.21 -1.21
CA PHE A 947 0.34 -39.17 -2.16
C PHE A 947 1.09 -40.50 -2.23
N ALA A 948 1.41 -41.11 -1.08
CA ALA A 948 2.10 -42.40 -1.04
C ALA A 948 1.35 -43.49 -1.83
N LYS A 949 0.00 -43.47 -1.80
CA LYS A 949 -0.83 -44.36 -2.62
C LYS A 949 -0.82 -43.98 -4.10
N GLU A 950 -0.84 -42.69 -4.44
CA GLU A 950 -0.81 -42.21 -5.84
C GLU A 950 0.48 -42.58 -6.58
N VAL A 951 1.61 -42.67 -5.88
CA VAL A 951 2.89 -43.13 -6.45
C VAL A 951 3.02 -44.66 -6.49
N GLY A 952 1.95 -45.40 -6.23
CA GLY A 952 1.87 -46.85 -6.43
C GLY A 952 2.42 -47.70 -5.27
N LEU A 953 2.65 -47.14 -4.08
CA LEU A 953 3.00 -47.95 -2.91
C LEU A 953 1.82 -48.83 -2.47
N SER A 954 2.13 -50.06 -2.07
CA SER A 954 1.12 -51.01 -1.57
C SER A 954 0.55 -50.54 -0.22
N GLU A 955 -0.63 -51.03 0.16
CA GLU A 955 -1.21 -50.67 1.47
C GLU A 955 -0.32 -51.09 2.64
N SER A 956 0.43 -52.19 2.51
CA SER A 956 1.40 -52.62 3.51
C SER A 956 2.60 -51.68 3.59
N ASP A 957 3.13 -51.20 2.44
CA ASP A 957 4.22 -50.22 2.42
C ASP A 957 3.78 -48.89 3.04
N VAL A 958 2.57 -48.42 2.71
CA VAL A 958 2.01 -47.21 3.32
C VAL A 958 1.78 -47.40 4.82
N ALA A 959 1.26 -48.55 5.25
CA ALA A 959 1.06 -48.85 6.68
C ALA A 959 2.39 -48.90 7.45
N GLU A 960 3.44 -49.47 6.86
CA GLU A 960 4.78 -49.49 7.44
C GLU A 960 5.35 -48.06 7.58
N ILE A 961 5.38 -47.28 6.49
CA ILE A 961 6.02 -45.95 6.49
C ILE A 961 5.34 -44.98 7.46
N PHE A 962 4.02 -45.11 7.64
CA PHE A 962 3.18 -44.32 8.54
C PHE A 962 2.88 -45.05 9.85
N SER A 963 3.66 -46.08 10.23
CA SER A 963 3.51 -46.76 11.51
C SER A 963 3.90 -45.83 12.66
N ASP A 964 3.32 -46.06 13.84
CA ASP A 964 3.65 -45.28 15.05
C ASP A 964 5.15 -45.33 15.36
N GLU A 965 5.81 -46.48 15.12
CA GLU A 965 7.25 -46.67 15.26
C GLU A 965 8.06 -45.73 14.36
N ASN A 966 7.73 -45.68 13.07
CA ASN A 966 8.42 -44.81 12.12
C ASN A 966 8.13 -43.33 12.39
N ILE A 967 6.89 -42.97 12.73
CA ILE A 967 6.54 -41.60 13.10
C ILE A 967 7.33 -41.17 14.34
N PHE A 968 7.46 -42.05 15.33
CA PHE A 968 8.28 -41.82 16.52
C PHE A 968 9.73 -41.48 16.14
N LEU A 969 10.33 -42.31 15.27
CA LEU A 969 11.69 -42.09 14.75
C LEU A 969 11.84 -40.74 14.02
N TYR A 970 10.91 -40.40 13.14
CA TYR A 970 10.97 -39.16 12.37
C TYR A 970 10.88 -37.91 13.28
N VAL A 971 9.99 -37.94 14.28
CA VAL A 971 9.83 -36.85 15.25
C VAL A 971 11.08 -36.74 16.12
N ALA A 972 11.59 -37.85 16.66
CA ALA A 972 12.78 -37.86 17.50
C ALA A 972 14.02 -37.35 16.74
N HIS A 973 14.20 -37.80 15.50
CA HIS A 973 15.26 -37.32 14.61
C HIS A 973 15.17 -35.81 14.36
N SER A 974 13.96 -35.30 14.18
CA SER A 974 13.70 -33.87 13.96
C SER A 974 13.93 -33.00 15.19
N PHE A 975 13.75 -33.55 16.40
CA PHE A 975 14.12 -32.86 17.64
C PHE A 975 15.64 -32.80 17.84
N ARG A 976 16.38 -33.81 17.38
CA ARG A 976 17.85 -33.82 17.43
C ARG A 976 18.49 -32.87 16.42
N TYR A 977 17.93 -32.78 15.22
CA TYR A 977 18.53 -32.05 14.09
C TYR A 977 17.59 -31.00 13.51
N THR A 978 17.95 -29.73 13.70
CA THR A 978 17.11 -28.59 13.28
C THR A 978 17.38 -28.14 11.84
N SER A 979 18.57 -28.39 11.30
CA SER A 979 18.88 -28.09 9.90
C SER A 979 18.44 -29.24 8.98
N SER A 980 18.05 -28.91 7.74
CA SER A 980 17.72 -29.92 6.72
C SER A 980 18.94 -30.78 6.36
N ARG A 981 20.12 -30.16 6.32
CA ARG A 981 21.38 -30.85 6.04
C ARG A 981 21.69 -31.93 7.06
N GLU A 982 21.68 -31.61 8.36
CA GLU A 982 21.97 -32.60 9.42
C GLU A 982 20.96 -33.75 9.41
N ARG A 983 19.66 -33.45 9.21
CA ARG A 983 18.62 -34.49 9.14
C ARG A 983 18.80 -35.47 7.99
N LEU A 984 19.27 -34.99 6.84
CA LEU A 984 19.40 -35.78 5.62
C LEU A 984 20.76 -36.44 5.48
N GLU A 985 21.81 -35.91 6.09
CA GLU A 985 23.15 -36.54 6.12
C GLU A 985 23.26 -37.59 7.25
N THR A 986 22.41 -37.51 8.27
CA THR A 986 22.42 -38.45 9.40
C THR A 986 21.34 -39.53 9.24
N PRO A 987 21.66 -40.84 9.34
CA PRO A 987 20.68 -41.91 9.27
C PRO A 987 19.70 -41.87 10.46
N LEU A 988 18.50 -42.41 10.27
CA LEU A 988 17.53 -42.56 11.35
C LEU A 988 18.09 -43.50 12.45
N PRO A 989 17.84 -43.18 13.73
CA PRO A 989 18.32 -43.99 14.83
C PRO A 989 17.56 -45.33 14.95
N ASP A 990 18.14 -46.27 15.69
CA ASP A 990 17.47 -47.50 16.11
C ASP A 990 16.29 -47.17 17.06
N TYR A 991 15.13 -47.82 16.85
CA TYR A 991 13.91 -47.52 17.58
C TYR A 991 14.05 -47.75 19.09
N ILE A 992 14.62 -48.88 19.50
CA ILE A 992 14.75 -49.24 20.93
C ILE A 992 15.61 -48.21 21.65
N LYS A 993 16.79 -47.91 21.09
CA LYS A 993 17.69 -46.88 21.63
C LYS A 993 17.04 -45.49 21.66
N CYS A 994 16.25 -45.17 20.64
CA CYS A 994 15.55 -43.90 20.57
C CYS A 994 14.47 -43.78 21.64
N VAL A 995 13.71 -44.86 21.90
CA VAL A 995 12.70 -44.88 22.97
C VAL A 995 13.35 -44.66 24.33
N GLU A 996 14.49 -45.30 24.61
CA GLU A 996 15.22 -45.11 25.88
C GLU A 996 15.65 -43.63 26.08
N GLU A 997 16.24 -43.02 25.05
CA GLU A 997 16.68 -41.63 25.11
C GLU A 997 15.50 -40.65 25.28
N ILE A 998 14.44 -40.84 24.50
CA ILE A 998 13.24 -39.99 24.56
C ILE A 998 12.54 -40.17 25.90
N THR A 999 12.46 -41.39 26.44
CA THR A 999 11.93 -41.66 27.78
C THR A 999 12.67 -40.84 28.83
N LYS A 1000 14.01 -40.81 28.75
CA LYS A 1000 14.83 -40.00 29.65
C LYS A 1000 14.51 -38.50 29.50
N LYS A 1001 14.40 -37.99 28.26
CA LYS A 1001 14.09 -36.57 27.99
C LYS A 1001 12.70 -36.16 28.46
N VAL A 1002 11.68 -36.96 28.17
CA VAL A 1002 10.29 -36.71 28.58
C VAL A 1002 10.19 -36.74 30.10
N LYS A 1003 10.87 -37.66 30.79
CA LYS A 1003 10.93 -37.67 32.26
C LYS A 1003 11.59 -36.40 32.80
N GLU A 1004 12.75 -36.00 32.26
CA GLU A 1004 13.45 -34.75 32.65
C GLU A 1004 12.57 -33.51 32.47
N GLU A 1005 11.77 -33.43 31.41
CA GLU A 1005 10.84 -32.31 31.14
C GLU A 1005 9.60 -32.36 32.04
N SER A 1006 8.89 -33.50 32.04
CA SER A 1006 7.64 -33.68 32.78
C SER A 1006 7.84 -33.51 34.28
N SER A 1007 8.96 -33.97 34.85
CA SER A 1007 9.26 -33.72 36.25
C SER A 1007 9.35 -32.23 36.57
N LYS A 1008 9.94 -31.39 35.70
CA LYS A 1008 10.01 -29.94 35.96
C LYS A 1008 8.63 -29.29 35.96
N ASP A 1009 7.76 -29.70 35.03
CA ASP A 1009 6.41 -29.14 34.91
C ASP A 1009 5.49 -29.61 36.05
N ILE A 1010 5.58 -30.88 36.44
CA ILE A 1010 4.88 -31.43 37.61
C ILE A 1010 5.32 -30.69 38.88
N ILE A 1011 6.64 -30.52 39.08
CA ILE A 1011 7.20 -29.80 40.24
C ILE A 1011 6.70 -28.36 40.28
N LYS A 1012 6.73 -27.66 39.14
CA LYS A 1012 6.24 -26.28 39.05
C LYS A 1012 4.75 -26.20 39.37
N SER A 1013 3.92 -27.05 38.76
CA SER A 1013 2.47 -27.07 38.98
C SER A 1013 2.10 -27.42 40.41
N LEU A 1014 2.78 -28.41 41.00
CA LEU A 1014 2.59 -28.85 42.38
C LEU A 1014 3.01 -27.73 43.36
N SER A 1015 4.15 -27.07 43.10
CA SER A 1015 4.62 -25.94 43.90
C SER A 1015 3.64 -24.77 43.85
N GLU A 1016 3.15 -24.40 42.67
CA GLU A 1016 2.19 -23.30 42.50
C GLU A 1016 0.86 -23.59 43.22
N LYS A 1017 0.31 -24.80 43.08
CA LYS A 1017 -0.93 -25.21 43.75
C LYS A 1017 -0.77 -25.25 45.27
N LEU A 1018 0.34 -25.79 45.76
CA LEU A 1018 0.59 -25.92 47.20
C LEU A 1018 0.83 -24.56 47.85
N LEU A 1019 1.64 -23.71 47.24
CA LEU A 1019 1.87 -22.35 47.73
C LEU A 1019 0.57 -21.57 47.81
N LYS A 1020 -0.28 -21.72 46.81
CA LYS A 1020 -1.61 -21.10 46.78
C LYS A 1020 -2.48 -21.62 47.93
N GLU A 1021 -2.54 -22.92 48.18
CA GLU A 1021 -3.34 -23.48 49.26
C GLU A 1021 -2.84 -23.06 50.66
N MET A 1022 -1.53 -23.12 50.90
CA MET A 1022 -0.92 -22.75 52.17
C MET A 1022 -1.09 -21.26 52.49
N VAL A 1023 -0.84 -20.40 51.50
CA VAL A 1023 -1.06 -18.95 51.64
C VAL A 1023 -2.54 -18.66 51.87
N ASN A 1024 -3.46 -19.33 51.16
CA ASN A 1024 -4.90 -19.17 51.38
C ASN A 1024 -5.32 -19.63 52.78
N SER A 1025 -4.79 -20.76 53.28
CA SER A 1025 -5.07 -21.24 54.64
C SER A 1025 -4.59 -20.25 55.69
N TRP A 1026 -3.39 -19.69 55.53
CA TRP A 1026 -2.88 -18.63 56.41
C TRP A 1026 -3.71 -17.35 56.30
N LEU A 1027 -4.09 -16.93 55.08
CA LEU A 1027 -4.93 -15.76 54.84
C LEU A 1027 -6.31 -15.91 55.46
N ASN A 1028 -6.91 -17.10 55.39
CA ASN A 1028 -8.21 -17.39 56.00
C ASN A 1028 -8.11 -17.28 57.53
N ALA A 1029 -7.11 -17.91 58.15
CA ALA A 1029 -6.88 -17.79 59.58
C ALA A 1029 -6.56 -16.35 60.02
N TYR A 1030 -5.77 -15.62 59.22
CA TYR A 1030 -5.49 -14.19 59.42
C TYR A 1030 -6.78 -13.36 59.36
N THR A 1031 -7.63 -13.61 58.35
CA THR A 1031 -8.89 -12.90 58.13
C THR A 1031 -9.89 -13.16 59.25
N GLU A 1032 -9.99 -14.41 59.71
CA GLU A 1032 -10.82 -14.78 60.85
C GLU A 1032 -10.34 -14.12 62.14
N ALA A 1033 -9.03 -14.23 62.44
CA ALA A 1033 -8.43 -13.61 63.62
C ALA A 1033 -8.52 -12.08 63.61
N HIS A 1034 -8.67 -11.44 62.45
CA HIS A 1034 -8.79 -9.98 62.28
C HIS A 1034 -10.15 -9.55 61.71
N ALA A 1035 -11.18 -10.37 61.87
CA ALA A 1035 -12.54 -10.03 61.45
C ALA A 1035 -13.20 -8.97 62.34
N GLY A 1036 -12.74 -8.83 63.59
CA GLY A 1036 -13.27 -7.87 64.57
C GLY A 1036 -12.69 -6.46 64.43
N LEU A 1037 -13.34 -5.50 65.08
CA LEU A 1037 -12.82 -4.14 65.22
C LEU A 1037 -11.77 -4.09 66.32
N VAL A 1038 -10.64 -3.45 66.03
CA VAL A 1038 -9.59 -3.21 67.02
C VAL A 1038 -10.11 -2.25 68.10
N GLU A 1039 -9.95 -2.62 69.37
CA GLU A 1039 -10.32 -1.77 70.50
C GLU A 1039 -9.16 -0.81 70.82
N PRO A 1040 -9.39 0.51 70.84
CA PRO A 1040 -8.45 1.48 71.40
C PRO A 1040 -8.21 1.18 72.87
N MET A 1041 -6.96 1.24 73.30
CA MET A 1041 -6.59 0.98 74.69
C MET A 1041 -5.75 2.13 75.22
N THR A 1042 -6.00 2.53 76.47
CA THR A 1042 -5.17 3.50 77.19
C THR A 1042 -3.80 2.89 77.53
N LYS A 1043 -2.83 3.74 77.88
CA LYS A 1043 -1.49 3.30 78.28
C LYS A 1043 -1.55 2.31 79.46
N SER A 1044 -2.40 2.55 80.45
CA SER A 1044 -2.56 1.66 81.61
C SER A 1044 -3.20 0.32 81.23
N GLN A 1045 -4.21 0.33 80.35
CA GLN A 1045 -4.84 -0.89 79.83
C GLN A 1045 -3.85 -1.74 79.04
N ILE A 1046 -3.03 -1.13 78.17
CA ILE A 1046 -1.99 -1.84 77.42
C ILE A 1046 -0.96 -2.45 78.36
N ILE A 1047 -0.50 -1.73 79.39
CA ILE A 1047 0.46 -2.27 80.36
C ILE A 1047 -0.13 -3.47 81.10
N GLN A 1048 -1.39 -3.39 81.52
CA GLN A 1048 -2.07 -4.47 82.22
C GLN A 1048 -2.22 -5.72 81.34
N GLU A 1049 -2.75 -5.57 80.12
CA GLU A 1049 -2.99 -6.66 79.17
C GLU A 1049 -1.67 -7.26 78.64
N ALA A 1050 -0.65 -6.44 78.44
CA ALA A 1050 0.68 -6.89 78.03
C ALA A 1050 1.39 -7.68 79.13
N ARG A 1051 1.29 -7.26 80.40
CA ARG A 1051 1.81 -8.03 81.55
C ARG A 1051 1.09 -9.36 81.73
N ALA A 1052 -0.22 -9.40 81.48
CA ALA A 1052 -0.99 -10.65 81.48
C ALA A 1052 -0.50 -11.62 80.39
N LYS A 1053 0.21 -11.12 79.38
CA LYS A 1053 0.90 -11.89 78.33
C LYS A 1053 2.41 -12.01 78.54
N GLU A 1054 2.89 -11.75 79.75
CA GLU A 1054 4.31 -11.86 80.12
C GLU A 1054 5.25 -10.94 79.31
N ILE A 1055 4.71 -9.87 78.72
CA ILE A 1055 5.52 -8.83 78.06
C ILE A 1055 6.05 -7.91 79.14
N ASP A 1056 7.38 -7.78 79.24
CA ASP A 1056 8.06 -6.91 80.21
C ASP A 1056 7.83 -5.43 79.87
N VAL A 1057 6.69 -4.91 80.32
CA VAL A 1057 6.32 -3.51 80.17
C VAL A 1057 5.82 -2.92 81.50
N ASN A 1058 6.27 -1.71 81.78
CA ASN A 1058 5.86 -0.88 82.91
C ASN A 1058 5.73 0.58 82.44
N GLU A 1059 5.36 1.50 83.34
CA GLU A 1059 5.16 2.90 82.95
C GLU A 1059 6.43 3.57 82.42
N GLU A 1060 7.59 3.18 82.95
CA GLU A 1060 8.91 3.74 82.67
C GLU A 1060 9.45 3.29 81.30
N ASN A 1061 9.24 2.02 80.93
CA ASN A 1061 9.76 1.46 79.68
C ASN A 1061 8.71 1.40 78.54
N PHE A 1062 7.46 1.82 78.79
CA PHE A 1062 6.36 1.72 77.82
C PHE A 1062 6.70 2.28 76.44
N GLU A 1063 7.26 3.50 76.38
CA GLU A 1063 7.61 4.16 75.11
C GLU A 1063 8.77 3.47 74.37
N GLN A 1064 9.58 2.69 75.09
CA GLN A 1064 10.67 1.89 74.52
C GLN A 1064 10.13 0.60 73.88
N VAL A 1065 9.16 -0.04 74.52
CA VAL A 1065 8.54 -1.31 74.11
C VAL A 1065 7.50 -1.07 72.99
N TYR A 1066 6.57 -0.14 73.19
CA TYR A 1066 5.48 0.19 72.26
C TYR A 1066 5.75 1.48 71.49
N LYS A 1067 6.75 1.41 70.61
CA LYS A 1067 7.16 2.55 69.79
C LYS A 1067 5.99 3.04 68.93
N ARG A 1068 5.74 4.35 68.98
CA ARG A 1068 4.70 5.04 68.20
C ARG A 1068 3.27 4.71 68.65
N TYR A 1069 3.06 4.39 69.93
CA TYR A 1069 1.74 4.49 70.54
C TYR A 1069 1.21 5.92 70.39
N ARG A 1070 -0.08 6.07 70.07
CA ARG A 1070 -0.74 7.35 69.89
C ARG A 1070 -1.81 7.52 70.95
N PRO A 1071 -1.54 8.27 72.04
CA PRO A 1071 -2.49 8.45 73.13
C PRO A 1071 -3.85 8.99 72.67
N SER A 1072 -3.87 9.88 71.67
CA SER A 1072 -5.08 10.51 71.14
C SER A 1072 -6.06 9.56 70.43
N VAL A 1073 -5.61 8.36 70.04
CA VAL A 1073 -6.44 7.37 69.35
C VAL A 1073 -6.37 5.97 69.96
N GLY A 1074 -5.53 5.75 70.98
CA GLY A 1074 -5.37 4.46 71.65
C GLY A 1074 -4.76 3.35 70.79
N LEU A 1075 -4.03 3.72 69.72
CA LEU A 1075 -3.48 2.77 68.73
C LEU A 1075 -1.96 2.65 68.76
N MET A 1076 -1.45 1.45 68.48
CA MET A 1076 -0.03 1.13 68.45
C MET A 1076 0.54 1.07 67.03
N GLY A 1077 1.81 1.45 66.89
CA GLY A 1077 2.52 1.47 65.60
C GLY A 1077 3.42 0.26 65.35
N ASN A 1078 3.56 -0.65 66.33
CA ASN A 1078 4.50 -1.77 66.28
C ASN A 1078 3.96 -3.09 66.88
N ALA A 1079 2.67 -3.19 67.19
CA ALA A 1079 2.05 -4.40 67.74
C ALA A 1079 0.57 -4.49 67.30
N CYS A 1080 0.05 -5.72 67.15
CA CYS A 1080 -1.35 -5.94 66.81
C CYS A 1080 -2.24 -5.76 68.05
N GLN A 1081 -3.37 -5.05 67.92
CA GLN A 1081 -4.32 -4.82 69.02
C GLN A 1081 -5.61 -5.65 68.89
N GLN A 1082 -5.63 -6.60 67.97
CA GLN A 1082 -6.74 -7.51 67.83
C GLN A 1082 -6.61 -8.68 68.79
N ARG A 1083 -7.53 -8.80 69.77
CA ARG A 1083 -7.46 -9.81 70.86
C ARG A 1083 -7.40 -11.26 70.35
N SER A 1084 -8.08 -11.55 69.23
CA SER A 1084 -8.09 -12.85 68.57
C SER A 1084 -6.83 -13.17 67.76
N CYS A 1085 -5.94 -12.19 67.55
CA CYS A 1085 -4.64 -12.44 66.91
C CYS A 1085 -3.69 -13.13 67.90
N PRO A 1086 -3.03 -14.24 67.52
CA PRO A 1086 -2.01 -14.89 68.36
C PRO A 1086 -0.91 -13.93 68.82
N TRP A 1087 -0.61 -12.93 67.99
CA TRP A 1087 0.41 -11.91 68.20
C TRP A 1087 -0.11 -10.65 68.90
N PHE A 1088 -1.29 -10.71 69.53
CA PHE A 1088 -1.90 -9.58 70.25
C PHE A 1088 -0.94 -9.00 71.30
N LEU A 1089 -0.73 -7.68 71.20
CA LEU A 1089 0.20 -6.84 71.95
C LEU A 1089 1.68 -7.20 71.82
N GLN A 1090 2.11 -8.15 70.99
CA GLN A 1090 3.53 -8.45 70.88
C GLN A 1090 4.27 -7.40 70.02
N PRO A 1091 5.27 -6.68 70.56
CA PRO A 1091 5.99 -5.64 69.84
C PRO A 1091 6.95 -6.24 68.81
N MET A 1092 6.71 -5.96 67.53
CA MET A 1092 7.47 -6.50 66.40
C MET A 1092 7.95 -5.38 65.48
N LYS A 1093 9.23 -5.42 65.08
CA LYS A 1093 9.79 -4.46 64.11
C LYS A 1093 9.10 -4.56 62.73
N THR A 1094 8.60 -5.75 62.39
CA THR A 1094 7.96 -6.10 61.11
C THR A 1094 6.44 -5.97 61.14
N TYR A 1095 5.84 -5.27 62.11
CA TYR A 1095 4.37 -5.09 62.19
C TYR A 1095 3.72 -4.53 60.91
N ASN A 1096 4.46 -3.71 60.14
CA ASN A 1096 3.97 -3.22 58.85
C ASN A 1096 3.76 -4.34 57.82
N GLU A 1097 4.50 -5.44 57.91
CA GLU A 1097 4.38 -6.61 57.02
C GLU A 1097 3.21 -7.50 57.47
N HIS A 1098 3.00 -7.66 58.78
CA HIS A 1098 1.81 -8.31 59.35
C HIS A 1098 0.52 -7.62 58.90
N SER A 1099 0.43 -6.30 59.12
CA SER A 1099 -0.70 -5.47 58.68
C SER A 1099 -0.73 -5.20 57.16
N SER A 1100 0.25 -5.69 56.38
CA SER A 1100 0.27 -5.47 54.92
C SER A 1100 -0.85 -6.24 54.21
N THR A 1101 -1.19 -7.43 54.71
CA THR A 1101 -2.31 -8.25 54.23
C THR A 1101 -3.61 -7.48 54.27
N GLU A 1102 -3.86 -6.80 55.39
CA GLU A 1102 -5.03 -5.96 55.58
C GLU A 1102 -5.03 -4.83 54.54
N ARG A 1103 -3.89 -4.13 54.34
CA ARG A 1103 -3.80 -2.99 53.42
C ARG A 1103 -4.03 -3.36 51.96
N ARG A 1104 -3.75 -4.62 51.57
CA ARG A 1104 -3.92 -5.13 50.20
C ARG A 1104 -5.36 -5.56 49.90
N ASN A 1105 -6.13 -5.97 50.91
CA ASN A 1105 -7.49 -6.46 50.72
C ASN A 1105 -8.53 -5.35 50.98
N ALA A 1106 -9.16 -4.86 49.92
CA ALA A 1106 -10.12 -3.75 49.98
C ALA A 1106 -11.38 -4.04 50.83
N ASN A 1107 -11.65 -5.32 51.13
CA ASN A 1107 -12.83 -5.78 51.88
C ASN A 1107 -12.53 -6.04 53.37
N PHE A 1108 -11.31 -5.77 53.84
CA PHE A 1108 -10.98 -5.89 55.26
C PHE A 1108 -11.64 -4.75 56.05
N PRO A 1109 -12.12 -4.96 57.29
CA PRO A 1109 -12.80 -3.95 58.11
C PRO A 1109 -11.86 -2.84 58.58
N HIS A 1110 -11.41 -2.00 57.65
CA HIS A 1110 -10.43 -0.93 57.82
C HIS A 1110 -10.98 0.40 58.33
N GLY A 1111 -12.17 0.39 58.94
CA GLY A 1111 -12.76 1.62 59.46
C GLY A 1111 -11.78 2.34 60.39
N LEU A 1112 -11.20 1.62 61.35
CA LEU A 1112 -10.40 2.24 62.40
C LEU A 1112 -9.05 2.79 61.93
N HIS A 1113 -8.14 1.95 61.42
CA HIS A 1113 -6.77 2.37 61.09
C HIS A 1113 -6.71 3.37 59.92
N ILE A 1114 -7.58 3.24 58.90
CA ILE A 1114 -7.62 4.18 57.78
C ILE A 1114 -8.20 5.52 58.23
N THR A 1115 -9.31 5.52 58.99
CA THR A 1115 -9.98 6.75 59.43
C THR A 1115 -9.19 7.47 60.52
N SER A 1116 -8.59 6.75 61.48
CA SER A 1116 -7.64 7.34 62.44
C SER A 1116 -6.36 7.88 61.78
N LYS A 1117 -5.94 7.32 60.64
CA LYS A 1117 -4.80 7.86 59.87
C LYS A 1117 -5.18 9.09 59.05
N ARG A 1118 -6.37 9.10 58.41
CA ARG A 1118 -6.87 10.23 57.59
C ARG A 1118 -7.23 11.44 58.44
N HIS A 1119 -7.80 11.21 59.62
CA HIS A 1119 -8.22 12.25 60.55
C HIS A 1119 -7.31 12.26 61.79
N CYS A 1120 -6.00 12.05 61.60
CA CYS A 1120 -5.04 11.88 62.70
C CYS A 1120 -4.85 13.11 63.61
N THR A 1121 -5.39 14.26 63.21
CA THR A 1121 -5.40 15.52 63.97
C THR A 1121 -6.78 15.83 64.57
N ALA A 1122 -7.81 15.05 64.25
CA ALA A 1122 -9.15 15.23 64.80
C ALA A 1122 -9.24 14.61 66.20
N ASP A 1123 -10.17 15.13 67.01
CA ASP A 1123 -10.46 14.51 68.31
C ASP A 1123 -11.06 13.12 68.14
N ILE A 1124 -10.96 12.33 69.20
CA ILE A 1124 -11.32 10.92 69.18
C ILE A 1124 -12.82 10.68 68.91
N ARG A 1125 -13.68 11.64 69.26
CA ARG A 1125 -15.13 11.63 69.02
C ARG A 1125 -15.41 11.81 67.54
N THR A 1126 -14.68 12.71 66.88
CA THR A 1126 -14.74 12.92 65.44
C THR A 1126 -14.27 11.69 64.67
N ILE A 1127 -13.15 11.07 65.06
CA ILE A 1127 -12.65 9.84 64.45
C ILE A 1127 -13.67 8.69 64.62
N SER A 1128 -14.25 8.55 65.82
CA SER A 1128 -15.27 7.54 66.13
C SER A 1128 -16.53 7.71 65.26
N ASN A 1129 -17.05 8.95 65.14
CA ASN A 1129 -18.20 9.24 64.28
C ASN A 1129 -17.92 8.92 62.81
N LYS A 1130 -16.73 9.25 62.29
CA LYS A 1130 -16.34 8.94 60.91
C LYS A 1130 -16.27 7.45 60.59
N ILE A 1131 -15.94 6.62 61.58
CA ILE A 1131 -15.93 5.16 61.45
C ILE A 1131 -17.35 4.59 61.40
N VAL A 1132 -18.24 5.12 62.24
CA VAL A 1132 -19.67 4.77 62.26
C VAL A 1132 -20.36 5.20 60.96
N GLU A 1133 -20.03 6.39 60.44
CA GLU A 1133 -20.49 6.92 59.14
C GLU A 1133 -19.95 6.13 57.93
N GLY A 1134 -18.97 5.24 58.15
CA GLY A 1134 -18.40 4.39 57.10
C GLY A 1134 -17.37 5.08 56.20
N GLU A 1135 -16.84 6.23 56.61
CA GLU A 1135 -15.79 6.94 55.86
C GLU A 1135 -14.51 6.09 55.81
N GLY A 1136 -13.97 5.85 54.60
CA GLY A 1136 -12.84 4.95 54.37
C GLY A 1136 -13.20 3.59 53.74
N ARG A 1137 -14.48 3.25 53.60
CA ARG A 1137 -14.97 2.05 52.90
C ARG A 1137 -14.95 2.27 51.38
N LYS A 1138 -14.55 1.26 50.60
CA LYS A 1138 -14.50 1.32 49.12
C LYS A 1138 -15.53 0.43 48.40
N SER A 1139 -16.42 -0.29 49.10
CA SER A 1139 -17.48 -1.10 48.45
C SER A 1139 -18.82 -1.05 49.17
N ASP A 1140 -19.90 -0.87 48.41
CA ASP A 1140 -21.31 -0.88 48.86
C ASP A 1140 -21.90 -2.30 49.01
N LYS A 1141 -21.12 -3.32 49.37
CA LYS A 1141 -21.65 -4.70 49.47
C LYS A 1141 -22.43 -4.96 50.78
N PRO A 1142 -23.63 -5.59 50.73
CA PRO A 1142 -24.53 -5.71 51.88
C PRO A 1142 -24.07 -6.68 52.98
N THR A 1143 -23.18 -7.63 52.67
CA THR A 1143 -22.72 -8.69 53.60
C THR A 1143 -21.94 -8.16 54.81
N THR A 1144 -21.59 -6.87 54.84
CA THR A 1144 -20.92 -6.23 55.97
C THR A 1144 -21.89 -5.62 56.98
N LEU A 1145 -23.14 -5.35 56.58
CA LEU A 1145 -24.15 -4.72 57.45
C LEU A 1145 -24.66 -5.69 58.52
N GLU A 1146 -24.82 -6.97 58.19
CA GLU A 1146 -25.19 -8.02 59.15
C GLU A 1146 -24.05 -8.29 60.15
N ARG A 1147 -22.79 -8.36 59.69
CA ARG A 1147 -21.61 -8.48 60.58
C ARG A 1147 -21.36 -7.22 61.43
N LEU A 1148 -21.74 -6.03 60.94
CA LEU A 1148 -21.66 -4.78 61.71
C LEU A 1148 -22.81 -4.62 62.71
N ALA A 1149 -23.95 -5.30 62.50
CA ALA A 1149 -25.00 -5.40 63.51
C ALA A 1149 -24.58 -6.33 64.67
N GLU A 1150 -23.69 -7.30 64.41
CA GLU A 1150 -23.08 -8.17 65.43
C GLU A 1150 -21.89 -7.52 66.15
N LEU A 1151 -21.14 -6.64 65.49
CA LEU A 1151 -20.08 -5.85 66.12
C LEU A 1151 -20.71 -4.74 66.96
N ASP A 1152 -20.59 -4.83 68.28
CA ASP A 1152 -21.17 -3.88 69.24
C ASP A 1152 -20.57 -2.47 69.08
N LEU A 1153 -21.03 -1.73 68.07
CA LEU A 1153 -20.65 -0.34 67.79
C LEU A 1153 -20.97 0.57 68.98
N LEU A 1154 -21.92 0.17 69.84
CA LEU A 1154 -22.21 0.83 71.09
C LEU A 1154 -21.09 0.60 72.12
N HIS A 1155 -20.57 -0.63 72.24
CA HIS A 1155 -19.37 -0.92 73.02
C HIS A 1155 -18.15 -0.13 72.53
N LEU A 1156 -17.88 -0.11 71.21
CA LEU A 1156 -16.75 0.65 70.66
C LEU A 1156 -16.90 2.16 70.93
N LYS A 1157 -18.11 2.70 70.76
CA LYS A 1157 -18.44 4.09 71.10
C LYS A 1157 -18.26 4.37 72.60
N ASN A 1158 -18.65 3.43 73.46
CA ASN A 1158 -18.50 3.55 74.91
C ASN A 1158 -17.03 3.49 75.35
N SER A 1159 -16.22 2.59 74.78
CA SER A 1159 -14.77 2.52 75.03
C SER A 1159 -14.05 3.79 74.58
N TYR A 1160 -14.43 4.34 73.42
CA TYR A 1160 -13.93 5.65 72.96
C TYR A 1160 -14.37 6.82 73.85
N MET A 1161 -15.61 6.79 74.36
CA MET A 1161 -16.10 7.81 75.29
C MET A 1161 -15.43 7.72 76.66
N GLN A 1162 -15.10 6.52 77.15
CA GLN A 1162 -14.34 6.33 78.38
C GLN A 1162 -12.88 6.79 78.25
N MET A 1163 -12.30 6.80 77.05
CA MET A 1163 -10.96 7.36 76.82
C MET A 1163 -10.94 8.89 76.71
N ALA A 1164 -12.07 9.52 76.36
CA ALA A 1164 -12.20 10.97 76.22
C ALA A 1164 -12.54 11.68 77.53
N ILE A 1165 -13.05 10.94 78.51
CA ILE A 1165 -13.24 11.34 79.92
C ILE A 1165 -11.94 11.05 80.66
#